data_AF-A0A414H7I0-F1
#
_entry.id   AF-A0A414H7I0-F1
#
_cell.length_a   1.000
_cell.length_b   1.000
_cell.length_c   1.000
_cell.angle_alpha   90.00
_cell.angle_beta   90.00
_cell.angle_gamma   90.00
#
_symmetry.space_group_name_H-M   'P 1'
#
loop_
_entity.id
_entity.type
_entity.pdbx_description
1 polymer ?
#
loop_
_entity_poly.entity_id
_entity_poly.type
_entity_poly.pdbx_seq_one_letter_code
_entity_poly.pdbx_strand_id
1 'polypeptide(L)'
;MKWILAVGLLSCSVAMAQQQSDILSVSASANAENAALAFDRNVKTMWTIPSQALKAEQWLMFTIQQPGDVCELDLQMQGINKNELKEVLDIFVTYDPMNLGTPVNYRIEGSDKQMKVKFTPKYGAHVKLNFKSGKLDKPFSLKEISVLVAEKVLTDSQGKVTDRRYMDASLPVEERVESLLAVMTPEDKMELIREGWGIPGIPHLYVPPITKVEAVHGFSYGSGATIFPQALAMGATWNRKLTEEVAMVIGDETVAANTKQAWSPVLDVAQDARWGRCEETFGEDPVLVSQIGGAWIKGYQSRGLFTTPKHFGGHGAPLGGRDSHDIGLSEREMREIHLVPFRYAIRNYDCQSLMMAYSDYMGVPVAKSKELLQQILRQEWGFNGFIVSDCGAIGNLTARKHYTAKDKIEAANQALVAGIATNCGDTYNNKEVIQAAKDGRINMEDLDNVCRTMLSTMFRNELFEKNPCKPLDWKKIYPGWNSDSHKEMARQAARESIVMLENKENLLPLSKTLRTIAVLGPGADDLQPGDYTPKLLPGQLKSVLTGIKGAVGKQTKVLYEQGCDFTNPDETNIPKAVKAASQSDVVIMVLGDCSTSEATNDVRKTCGENNDWATLILPGKQQELLEAVCATGKPVILILQAGRPYDILKASEMCKAILVNWLPGQEGGPAMADVLFGDYNPAGRLPMTFPRHVGQLPLYYNFKTSGRRYEYVDMEYYPLYRFGFGLSYTSFEYSNLKIQEKANGNVEVQATVKNVGSRAGDEVAQLYVTDMYASVKTRVMELKDFARIHLQPGESKTVSFEMTPYDISLLNDRMDRVVEKGEFKIMVGGMSPDYVAKNEIKHSVGYSDNKKGVMGMLNYTHEFGANFDLTVSKIEENLVKNQKTVWVSVKNTGTLMDIGKVEMFVDGKKVGDAIHYELGAGEEKLIPFKLAKENKQPVAFTTKYKMVSM
;
A
#
# COMPACT_ATOMS: atom_id res chain seq x y z
N MET A 1 -17.05 73.41 19.73
CA MET A 1 -18.27 73.87 19.06
C MET A 1 -18.70 72.79 18.06
N LYS A 2 -19.92 72.28 18.23
CA LYS A 2 -20.78 71.39 17.42
C LYS A 2 -20.23 70.50 16.25
N TRP A 3 -20.45 69.19 16.43
CA TRP A 3 -21.12 68.16 15.57
C TRP A 3 -20.99 68.17 14.03
N ILE A 4 -20.71 67.00 13.42
CA ILE A 4 -21.68 66.13 12.70
C ILE A 4 -20.99 64.84 12.16
N LEU A 5 -21.69 63.70 12.30
CA LEU A 5 -21.42 62.38 11.70
C LEU A 5 -21.55 62.39 10.17
N ALA A 6 -20.77 61.55 9.49
CA ALA A 6 -21.21 60.87 8.26
C ALA A 6 -20.62 59.45 8.19
N VAL A 7 -21.50 58.46 8.32
CA VAL A 7 -21.24 57.04 8.04
C VAL A 7 -21.30 56.86 6.54
N GLY A 8 -20.16 56.51 5.92
CA GLY A 8 -20.09 56.10 4.52
C GLY A 8 -20.09 54.58 4.43
N LEU A 9 -21.22 54.00 4.03
CA LEU A 9 -21.30 52.67 3.44
C LEU A 9 -20.48 52.67 2.14
N LEU A 10 -19.26 52.12 2.17
CA LEU A 10 -18.58 51.70 0.95
C LEU A 10 -19.05 50.29 0.62
N SER A 11 -20.06 50.22 -0.25
CA SER A 11 -20.33 49.04 -1.06
C SER A 11 -19.11 48.78 -1.95
N CYS A 12 -18.27 47.82 -1.56
CA CYS A 12 -17.30 47.22 -2.49
C CYS A 12 -18.08 46.44 -3.55
N SER A 13 -18.48 47.13 -4.62
CA SER A 13 -18.71 46.48 -5.90
C SER A 13 -17.33 46.20 -6.48
N VAL A 14 -16.77 45.04 -6.17
CA VAL A 14 -15.61 44.53 -6.89
C VAL A 14 -16.13 44.23 -8.29
N ALA A 15 -15.82 45.10 -9.26
CA ALA A 15 -15.95 44.75 -10.65
C ALA A 15 -14.96 43.59 -10.89
N MET A 16 -15.47 42.37 -10.93
CA MET A 16 -14.70 41.23 -11.44
C MET A 16 -14.41 41.55 -12.91
N ALA A 17 -13.14 41.66 -13.26
CA ALA A 17 -12.76 41.73 -14.66
C ALA A 17 -13.16 40.40 -15.33
N GLN A 18 -13.63 40.48 -16.57
CA GLN A 18 -14.20 39.36 -17.31
C GLN A 18 -13.52 39.28 -18.67
N GLN A 19 -13.17 38.06 -19.09
CA GLN A 19 -12.63 37.80 -20.42
C GLN A 19 -13.61 36.95 -21.21
N GLN A 20 -13.83 37.31 -22.48
CA GLN A 20 -14.60 36.48 -23.40
C GLN A 20 -13.76 35.27 -23.85
N SER A 21 -14.33 34.07 -23.77
CA SER A 21 -13.68 32.83 -24.22
C SER A 21 -14.13 32.43 -25.63
N ASP A 22 -13.20 31.91 -26.43
CA ASP A 22 -13.48 31.35 -27.76
C ASP A 22 -14.03 29.91 -27.63
N ILE A 23 -14.71 29.41 -28.68
CA ILE A 23 -15.38 28.10 -28.67
C ILE A 23 -14.65 27.11 -29.58
N LEU A 24 -14.31 25.95 -29.03
CA LEU A 24 -13.54 24.90 -29.69
C LEU A 24 -14.42 23.87 -30.39
N SER A 25 -15.56 23.52 -29.80
CA SER A 25 -16.51 22.58 -30.39
C SER A 25 -17.94 22.84 -29.90
N VAL A 26 -18.93 22.47 -30.71
CA VAL A 26 -20.36 22.63 -30.41
C VAL A 26 -21.10 21.37 -30.85
N SER A 27 -22.07 20.96 -30.05
CA SER A 27 -22.99 19.85 -30.32
C SER A 27 -24.38 20.21 -29.81
N ALA A 28 -25.43 19.68 -30.44
CA ALA A 28 -26.81 19.97 -30.05
C ALA A 28 -27.73 18.78 -30.26
N SER A 29 -28.87 18.77 -29.57
CA SER A 29 -29.89 17.73 -29.67
C SER A 29 -30.83 17.86 -30.89
N ALA A 30 -30.98 19.07 -31.43
CA ALA A 30 -31.83 19.36 -32.58
C ALA A 30 -31.13 20.33 -33.53
N ASN A 31 -31.37 20.20 -34.83
CA ASN A 31 -30.73 21.01 -35.88
C ASN A 31 -29.21 21.14 -35.68
N ALA A 32 -28.55 20.01 -35.39
CA ALA A 32 -27.17 19.97 -34.92
C ALA A 32 -26.18 20.54 -35.95
N GLU A 33 -26.46 20.38 -37.23
CA GLU A 33 -25.70 20.96 -38.34
C GLU A 33 -25.64 22.50 -38.30
N ASN A 34 -26.62 23.14 -37.64
CA ASN A 34 -26.72 24.59 -37.52
C ASN A 34 -26.29 25.09 -36.13
N ALA A 35 -25.87 24.22 -35.22
CA ALA A 35 -25.54 24.58 -33.84
C ALA A 35 -24.35 25.56 -33.75
N ALA A 36 -23.37 25.42 -34.65
CA ALA A 36 -22.22 26.32 -34.73
C ALA A 36 -22.60 27.77 -35.12
N LEU A 37 -23.76 27.97 -35.75
CA LEU A 37 -24.25 29.30 -36.13
C LEU A 37 -24.57 30.18 -34.92
N ALA A 38 -24.72 29.61 -33.71
CA ALA A 38 -24.89 30.39 -32.48
C ALA A 38 -23.58 31.04 -31.98
N PHE A 39 -22.46 30.85 -32.68
CA PHE A 39 -21.12 31.30 -32.30
C PHE A 39 -20.32 31.87 -33.47
N ASP A 40 -20.94 32.08 -34.64
CA ASP A 40 -20.27 32.49 -35.87
C ASP A 40 -20.05 34.01 -35.97
N ARG A 41 -20.50 34.77 -34.97
CA ARG A 41 -20.42 36.24 -34.87
C ARG A 41 -21.20 36.96 -35.97
N ASN A 42 -22.21 36.31 -36.55
CA ASN A 42 -23.12 36.86 -37.54
C ASN A 42 -24.57 36.84 -37.02
N VAL A 43 -25.05 37.98 -36.54
CA VAL A 43 -26.42 38.16 -36.00
C VAL A 43 -27.59 37.88 -36.98
N LYS A 44 -27.29 37.55 -38.25
CA LYS A 44 -28.27 37.12 -39.27
C LYS A 44 -28.47 35.60 -39.30
N THR A 45 -27.49 34.82 -38.85
CA THR A 45 -27.57 33.36 -38.71
C THR A 45 -28.04 32.99 -37.30
N MET A 46 -28.53 31.76 -37.13
CA MET A 46 -29.06 31.31 -35.84
C MET A 46 -29.23 29.80 -35.76
N TRP A 47 -29.05 29.27 -34.56
CA TRP A 47 -29.53 27.94 -34.20
C TRP A 47 -30.99 28.04 -33.72
N THR A 48 -31.90 27.36 -34.41
CA THR A 48 -33.35 27.43 -34.12
C THR A 48 -33.85 26.12 -33.57
N ILE A 49 -34.64 26.17 -32.50
CA ILE A 49 -35.37 25.02 -31.97
C ILE A 49 -36.82 25.11 -32.44
N PRO A 50 -37.30 24.19 -33.31
CA PRO A 50 -38.67 24.21 -33.79
C PRO A 50 -39.64 23.76 -32.69
N SER A 51 -40.89 24.27 -32.70
CA SER A 51 -41.92 23.91 -31.72
C SER A 51 -42.10 22.40 -31.51
N GLN A 52 -41.99 21.61 -32.58
CA GLN A 52 -42.15 20.15 -32.50
C GLN A 52 -41.05 19.46 -31.68
N ALA A 53 -39.82 20.01 -31.65
CA ALA A 53 -38.71 19.47 -30.88
C ALA A 53 -38.87 19.70 -29.38
N LEU A 54 -39.59 20.75 -28.97
CA LEU A 54 -39.83 21.10 -27.55
C LEU A 54 -40.71 20.09 -26.77
N LYS A 55 -41.21 19.05 -27.46
CA LYS A 55 -41.86 17.89 -26.84
C LYS A 55 -40.89 17.01 -26.05
N ALA A 56 -39.59 17.10 -26.31
CA ALA A 56 -38.52 16.43 -25.58
C ALA A 56 -37.49 17.46 -25.10
N GLU A 57 -36.66 17.10 -24.13
CA GLU A 57 -35.61 17.98 -23.64
C GLU A 57 -34.60 18.27 -24.74
N GLN A 58 -34.28 19.55 -24.93
CA GLN A 58 -33.34 20.00 -25.95
C GLN A 58 -32.11 20.57 -25.29
N TRP A 59 -30.94 20.41 -25.92
CA TRP A 59 -29.70 20.93 -25.36
C TRP A 59 -28.74 21.41 -26.43
N LEU A 60 -27.91 22.38 -26.03
CA LEU A 60 -26.76 22.87 -26.77
C LEU A 60 -25.56 22.76 -25.83
N MET A 61 -24.56 21.97 -26.22
CA MET A 61 -23.34 21.77 -25.45
C MET A 61 -22.13 22.21 -26.26
N PHE A 62 -21.28 23.01 -25.67
CA PHE A 62 -20.11 23.55 -26.33
C PHE A 62 -18.90 23.55 -25.40
N THR A 63 -17.72 23.45 -26.00
CA THR A 63 -16.44 23.43 -25.32
C THR A 63 -15.75 24.76 -25.52
N ILE A 64 -15.35 25.41 -24.43
CA ILE A 64 -14.58 26.65 -24.51
C ILE A 64 -13.10 26.32 -24.76
N GLN A 65 -12.40 27.16 -25.53
CA GLN A 65 -11.02 26.90 -25.98
C GLN A 65 -10.03 26.81 -24.81
N GLN A 66 -10.24 27.61 -23.77
CA GLN A 66 -9.50 27.55 -22.52
C GLN A 66 -10.51 27.30 -21.38
N PRO A 67 -10.43 26.15 -20.67
CA PRO A 67 -11.26 25.90 -19.50
C PRO A 67 -11.09 27.02 -18.46
N GLY A 68 -12.18 27.37 -17.77
CA GLY A 68 -12.14 28.49 -16.82
C GLY A 68 -13.41 28.64 -15.99
N ASP A 69 -13.39 29.62 -15.09
CA ASP A 69 -14.51 29.96 -14.23
C ASP A 69 -15.59 30.73 -15.01
N VAL A 70 -16.48 29.99 -15.67
CA VAL A 70 -17.60 30.60 -16.42
C VAL A 70 -18.51 31.30 -15.42
N CYS A 71 -18.75 32.59 -15.63
CA CYS A 71 -19.54 33.42 -14.71
C CYS A 71 -20.71 34.14 -15.39
N GLU A 72 -20.67 34.28 -16.72
CA GLU A 72 -21.73 34.94 -17.47
C GLU A 72 -21.84 34.38 -18.89
N LEU A 73 -23.08 34.26 -19.38
CA LEU A 73 -23.41 33.99 -20.76
C LEU A 73 -24.21 35.15 -21.33
N ASP A 74 -23.72 35.77 -22.39
CA ASP A 74 -24.46 36.77 -23.16
C ASP A 74 -25.18 36.08 -24.32
N LEU A 75 -26.50 35.97 -24.22
CA LEU A 75 -27.36 35.28 -25.17
C LEU A 75 -28.13 36.30 -26.03
N GLN A 76 -27.91 36.31 -27.34
CA GLN A 76 -28.79 37.00 -28.29
C GLN A 76 -29.86 36.04 -28.78
N MET A 77 -31.12 36.36 -28.49
CA MET A 77 -32.24 35.46 -28.69
C MET A 77 -33.34 36.08 -29.55
N GLN A 78 -34.11 35.23 -30.21
CA GLN A 78 -35.32 35.59 -30.95
C GLN A 78 -36.44 34.59 -30.66
N GLY A 79 -37.66 35.06 -30.44
CA GLY A 79 -38.84 34.20 -30.26
C GLY A 79 -39.13 33.75 -28.82
N ILE A 80 -38.31 34.15 -27.84
CA ILE A 80 -38.51 33.87 -26.40
C ILE A 80 -38.18 35.10 -25.56
N ASN A 81 -38.94 35.36 -24.50
CA ASN A 81 -38.66 36.44 -23.54
C ASN A 81 -37.91 35.91 -22.29
N LYS A 82 -37.41 36.82 -21.45
CA LYS A 82 -36.58 36.41 -20.29
C LYS A 82 -37.29 35.55 -19.26
N ASN A 83 -38.57 35.82 -19.01
CA ASN A 83 -39.34 35.08 -18.01
C ASN A 83 -39.56 33.65 -18.50
N GLU A 84 -39.93 33.51 -19.77
CA GLU A 84 -40.04 32.22 -20.46
C GLU A 84 -38.71 31.45 -20.43
N LEU A 85 -37.58 32.11 -20.73
CA LEU A 85 -36.26 31.47 -20.70
C LEU A 85 -35.90 30.94 -19.30
N LYS A 86 -36.17 31.73 -18.25
CA LYS A 86 -35.89 31.36 -16.85
C LYS A 86 -36.65 30.11 -16.40
N GLU A 87 -37.85 29.89 -16.94
CA GLU A 87 -38.67 28.72 -16.59
C GLU A 87 -38.17 27.42 -17.23
N VAL A 88 -37.45 27.52 -18.36
CA VAL A 88 -37.07 26.35 -19.17
C VAL A 88 -35.59 26.00 -19.15
N LEU A 89 -34.70 26.95 -18.84
CA LEU A 89 -33.26 26.75 -18.98
C LEU A 89 -32.62 26.25 -17.68
N ASP A 90 -31.90 25.14 -17.77
CA ASP A 90 -30.85 24.73 -16.83
C ASP A 90 -29.48 24.88 -17.50
N ILE A 91 -28.48 25.29 -16.72
CA ILE A 91 -27.11 25.49 -17.21
C ILE A 91 -26.18 24.59 -16.42
N PHE A 92 -25.35 23.82 -17.11
CA PHE A 92 -24.30 23.01 -16.51
C PHE A 92 -22.94 23.50 -17.00
N VAL A 93 -21.97 23.55 -16.11
CA VAL A 93 -20.56 23.82 -16.41
C VAL A 93 -19.76 22.68 -15.76
N THR A 94 -18.97 21.96 -16.55
CA THR A 94 -18.24 20.77 -16.10
C THR A 94 -16.92 20.58 -16.87
N TYR A 95 -15.98 19.83 -16.29
CA TYR A 95 -14.77 19.37 -16.97
C TYR A 95 -14.95 17.94 -17.54
N ASP A 96 -15.93 17.20 -17.05
CA ASP A 96 -16.29 15.86 -17.54
C ASP A 96 -17.67 15.94 -18.21
N PRO A 97 -17.76 15.92 -19.54
CA PRO A 97 -19.02 16.03 -20.25
C PRO A 97 -19.92 14.78 -20.07
N MET A 98 -19.38 13.67 -19.55
CA MET A 98 -20.15 12.46 -19.21
C MET A 98 -20.77 12.53 -17.81
N ASN A 99 -20.28 13.43 -16.94
CA ASN A 99 -20.78 13.65 -15.57
C ASN A 99 -21.05 15.14 -15.32
N LEU A 100 -22.26 15.60 -15.66
CA LEU A 100 -22.62 17.03 -15.67
C LEU A 100 -22.73 17.69 -14.27
N GLY A 101 -22.89 16.89 -13.21
CA GLY A 101 -23.14 17.37 -11.86
C GLY A 101 -24.47 18.11 -11.72
N THR A 102 -24.54 19.09 -10.81
CA THR A 102 -25.74 19.91 -10.56
C THR A 102 -25.77 21.19 -11.42
N PRO A 103 -26.97 21.64 -11.87
CA PRO A 103 -27.10 22.87 -12.64
C PRO A 103 -26.79 24.12 -11.79
N VAL A 104 -26.31 25.18 -12.42
CA VAL A 104 -25.98 26.44 -11.73
C VAL A 104 -27.23 27.28 -11.45
N ASN A 105 -27.23 27.98 -10.31
CA ASN A 105 -28.22 29.01 -10.03
C ASN A 105 -27.83 30.32 -10.72
N TYR A 106 -28.73 30.90 -11.52
CA TYR A 106 -28.45 32.09 -12.33
C TYR A 106 -29.53 33.17 -12.22
N ARG A 107 -29.20 34.38 -12.68
CA ARG A 107 -30.11 35.51 -12.89
C ARG A 107 -29.98 36.06 -14.32
N ILE A 108 -31.06 36.62 -14.87
CA ILE A 108 -31.09 37.15 -16.23
C ILE A 108 -31.24 38.68 -16.19
N GLU A 109 -30.28 39.41 -16.76
CA GLU A 109 -30.26 40.87 -16.95
C GLU A 109 -30.40 41.24 -18.45
N GLY A 110 -30.46 42.52 -18.83
CA GLY A 110 -30.44 42.96 -20.25
C GLY A 110 -31.81 43.30 -20.88
N SER A 111 -32.06 42.91 -22.14
CA SER A 111 -33.35 43.03 -22.85
C SER A 111 -33.84 41.67 -23.37
N ASP A 112 -35.07 41.54 -23.87
CA ASP A 112 -35.56 40.26 -24.43
C ASP A 112 -34.79 39.80 -25.69
N LYS A 113 -34.07 40.70 -26.35
CA LYS A 113 -33.24 40.37 -27.53
C LYS A 113 -31.79 40.08 -27.18
N GLN A 114 -31.31 40.55 -26.03
CA GLN A 114 -29.95 40.38 -25.55
C GLN A 114 -29.96 40.20 -24.03
N MET A 115 -29.82 38.95 -23.61
CA MET A 115 -29.98 38.51 -22.24
C MET A 115 -28.60 38.20 -21.65
N LYS A 116 -28.29 38.79 -20.49
CA LYS A 116 -27.06 38.49 -19.75
C LYS A 116 -27.39 37.51 -18.63
N VAL A 117 -26.99 36.26 -18.78
CA VAL A 117 -27.24 35.21 -17.80
C VAL A 117 -26.04 35.10 -16.88
N LYS A 118 -26.16 35.66 -15.67
CA LYS A 118 -25.09 35.72 -14.68
C LYS A 118 -25.30 34.68 -13.59
N PHE A 119 -24.22 34.01 -13.19
CA PHE A 119 -24.22 33.05 -12.10
C PHE A 119 -22.91 33.11 -11.33
N THR A 120 -22.88 32.51 -10.14
CA THR A 120 -21.63 32.34 -9.38
C THR A 120 -20.62 31.59 -10.25
N PRO A 121 -19.37 32.06 -10.38
CA PRO A 121 -18.39 31.44 -11.26
C PRO A 121 -18.26 29.93 -10.99
N LYS A 122 -18.28 29.12 -12.05
CA LYS A 122 -18.13 27.67 -11.98
C LYS A 122 -17.08 27.21 -12.99
N TYR A 123 -16.06 26.52 -12.49
CA TYR A 123 -14.98 26.00 -13.33
C TYR A 123 -15.46 24.88 -14.25
N GLY A 124 -15.08 24.94 -15.53
CA GLY A 124 -15.29 23.84 -16.47
C GLY A 124 -14.73 24.10 -17.86
N ALA A 125 -14.67 23.04 -18.67
CA ALA A 125 -14.29 23.08 -20.08
C ALA A 125 -15.52 23.02 -21.00
N HIS A 126 -16.63 22.47 -20.50
CA HIS A 126 -17.86 22.26 -21.25
C HIS A 126 -19.02 22.99 -20.57
N VAL A 127 -19.82 23.69 -21.38
CA VAL A 127 -21.07 24.33 -20.95
C VAL A 127 -22.22 23.68 -21.69
N LYS A 128 -23.24 23.25 -20.96
CA LYS A 128 -24.47 22.68 -21.51
C LYS A 128 -25.67 23.54 -21.12
N LEU A 129 -26.33 24.11 -22.13
CA LEU A 129 -27.65 24.72 -22.00
C LEU A 129 -28.68 23.62 -22.21
N ASN A 130 -29.48 23.33 -21.19
CA ASN A 130 -30.51 22.31 -21.22
C ASN A 130 -31.89 22.97 -21.10
N PHE A 131 -32.74 22.78 -22.10
CA PHE A 131 -34.08 23.33 -22.18
C PHE A 131 -35.12 22.25 -21.87
N LYS A 132 -35.88 22.45 -20.79
CA LYS A 132 -36.90 21.53 -20.27
C LYS A 132 -38.03 21.32 -21.26
N SER A 133 -38.47 20.07 -21.41
CA SER A 133 -39.59 19.70 -22.28
C SER A 133 -40.94 20.21 -21.75
N GLY A 134 -41.89 20.48 -22.67
CA GLY A 134 -43.30 20.71 -22.33
C GLY A 134 -43.63 22.04 -21.62
N LYS A 135 -42.67 22.97 -21.55
CA LYS A 135 -42.84 24.30 -20.93
C LYS A 135 -43.02 25.44 -21.95
N LEU A 136 -42.74 25.18 -23.23
CA LEU A 136 -42.91 26.10 -24.35
C LEU A 136 -43.45 25.35 -25.57
N ASP A 137 -44.30 26.01 -26.35
CA ASP A 137 -44.95 25.45 -27.55
C ASP A 137 -44.67 26.23 -28.84
N LYS A 138 -43.86 27.31 -28.76
CA LYS A 138 -43.46 28.17 -29.88
C LYS A 138 -41.96 28.02 -30.20
N PRO A 139 -41.52 28.22 -31.46
CA PRO A 139 -40.12 28.09 -31.80
C PRO A 139 -39.33 29.30 -31.28
N PHE A 140 -38.06 29.09 -30.96
CA PHE A 140 -37.13 30.16 -30.62
C PHE A 140 -35.73 29.86 -31.12
N SER A 141 -34.91 30.91 -31.22
CA SER A 141 -33.58 30.83 -31.81
C SER A 141 -32.53 31.52 -30.95
N LEU A 142 -31.34 30.92 -30.92
CA LEU A 142 -30.10 31.49 -30.39
C LEU A 142 -29.28 32.01 -31.59
N LYS A 143 -29.06 33.33 -31.62
CA LYS A 143 -28.28 33.99 -32.67
C LYS A 143 -26.80 34.01 -32.34
N GLU A 144 -26.48 34.46 -31.13
CA GLU A 144 -25.11 34.57 -30.65
C GLU A 144 -25.05 34.21 -29.18
N ILE A 145 -23.97 33.54 -28.80
CA ILE A 145 -23.62 33.22 -27.42
C ILE A 145 -22.19 33.65 -27.18
N SER A 146 -21.98 34.57 -26.25
CA SER A 146 -20.66 34.88 -25.72
C SER A 146 -20.53 34.31 -24.31
N VAL A 147 -19.41 33.63 -24.06
CA VAL A 147 -19.09 33.08 -22.74
C VAL A 147 -18.06 33.99 -22.08
N LEU A 148 -18.38 34.50 -20.90
CA LEU A 148 -17.42 35.24 -20.09
C LEU A 148 -16.93 34.37 -18.94
N VAL A 149 -15.61 34.27 -18.84
CA VAL A 149 -14.91 33.69 -17.71
C VAL A 149 -14.44 34.81 -16.78
N ALA A 150 -14.54 34.59 -15.47
CA ALA A 150 -14.03 35.54 -14.49
C ALA A 150 -12.50 35.62 -14.58
N GLU A 151 -11.92 36.82 -14.56
CA GLU A 151 -10.49 36.97 -14.34
C GLU A 151 -10.16 36.48 -12.93
N LYS A 152 -9.21 35.54 -12.87
CA LYS A 152 -8.85 34.90 -11.63
C LYS A 152 -7.90 35.80 -10.84
N VAL A 153 -8.39 36.37 -9.76
CA VAL A 153 -7.54 36.97 -8.74
C VAL A 153 -6.89 35.80 -7.98
N LEU A 154 -5.62 35.53 -8.24
CA LEU A 154 -4.91 34.44 -7.55
C LEU A 154 -4.82 34.79 -6.07
N THR A 155 -5.24 33.89 -5.19
CA THR A 155 -5.14 34.08 -3.75
C THR A 155 -4.32 32.96 -3.12
N ASP A 156 -3.50 33.28 -2.12
CA ASP A 156 -2.77 32.27 -1.34
C ASP A 156 -3.69 31.44 -0.42
N SER A 157 -3.11 30.50 0.34
CA SER A 157 -3.84 29.64 1.28
C SER A 157 -4.51 30.39 2.44
N GLN A 158 -4.29 31.70 2.56
CA GLN A 158 -4.90 32.61 3.53
C GLN A 158 -5.90 33.57 2.87
N GLY A 159 -6.14 33.44 1.57
CA GLY A 159 -7.08 34.27 0.80
C GLY A 159 -6.50 35.61 0.33
N LYS A 160 -5.19 35.82 0.37
CA LYS A 160 -4.54 37.08 -0.04
C LYS A 160 -4.13 37.07 -1.50
N VAL A 161 -4.43 38.14 -2.23
CA VAL A 161 -4.11 38.31 -3.65
C VAL A 161 -2.60 38.20 -3.92
N THR A 162 -2.20 37.38 -4.89
CA THR A 162 -0.81 37.14 -5.33
C THR A 162 -0.68 37.20 -6.85
N ASP A 163 0.53 37.46 -7.36
CA ASP A 163 0.91 37.45 -8.77
C ASP A 163 1.62 36.14 -9.19
N ARG A 164 1.72 35.17 -8.26
CA ARG A 164 2.48 33.93 -8.44
C ARG A 164 1.67 32.90 -9.23
N ARG A 165 2.07 32.68 -10.49
CA ARG A 165 1.44 31.72 -11.41
C ARG A 165 1.30 30.31 -10.81
N TYR A 166 2.27 29.79 -10.06
CA TYR A 166 2.17 28.47 -9.43
C TYR A 166 1.13 28.35 -8.31
N MET A 167 0.58 29.46 -7.81
CA MET A 167 -0.54 29.47 -6.86
C MET A 167 -1.91 29.41 -7.57
N ASP A 168 -1.93 29.48 -8.89
CA ASP A 168 -3.17 29.35 -9.66
C ASP A 168 -3.60 27.88 -9.79
N ALA A 169 -4.57 27.48 -8.95
CA ALA A 169 -5.15 26.14 -9.00
C ALA A 169 -5.91 25.76 -10.29
N SER A 170 -6.13 26.69 -11.24
CA SER A 170 -6.71 26.34 -12.56
C SER A 170 -5.66 25.98 -13.61
N LEU A 171 -4.38 26.23 -13.34
CA LEU A 171 -3.33 25.81 -14.25
C LEU A 171 -3.07 24.31 -14.14
N PRO A 172 -2.66 23.65 -15.23
CA PRO A 172 -2.15 22.28 -15.19
C PRO A 172 -1.04 22.14 -14.14
N VAL A 173 -1.01 21.00 -13.44
CA VAL A 173 -0.02 20.73 -12.38
C VAL A 173 1.40 20.95 -12.90
N GLU A 174 1.70 20.48 -14.10
CA GLU A 174 3.01 20.59 -14.74
C GLU A 174 3.43 22.05 -14.91
N GLU A 175 2.52 22.93 -15.33
CA GLU A 175 2.82 24.37 -15.46
C GLU A 175 3.10 25.01 -14.10
N ARG A 176 2.35 24.61 -13.06
CA ARG A 176 2.57 25.11 -11.70
C ARG A 176 3.91 24.65 -11.15
N VAL A 177 4.29 23.39 -11.40
CA VAL A 177 5.59 22.84 -11.01
C VAL A 177 6.73 23.59 -11.70
N GLU A 178 6.69 23.74 -13.03
CA GLU A 178 7.75 24.46 -13.76
C GLU A 178 7.82 25.93 -13.34
N SER A 179 6.68 26.59 -13.13
CA SER A 179 6.64 27.98 -12.68
C SER A 179 7.24 28.16 -11.29
N LEU A 180 7.07 27.18 -10.38
CA LEU A 180 7.68 27.23 -9.05
C LEU A 180 9.17 26.90 -9.11
N LEU A 181 9.58 25.85 -9.84
CA LEU A 181 10.99 25.48 -10.01
C LEU A 181 11.82 26.62 -10.60
N ALA A 182 11.26 27.38 -11.54
CA ALA A 182 11.93 28.50 -12.18
C ALA A 182 12.31 29.65 -11.23
N VAL A 183 11.61 29.78 -10.09
CA VAL A 183 11.89 30.82 -9.09
C VAL A 183 12.60 30.30 -7.83
N MET A 184 12.79 28.98 -7.72
CA MET A 184 13.49 28.37 -6.59
C MET A 184 15.01 28.53 -6.73
N THR A 185 15.65 29.04 -5.68
CA THR A 185 17.10 29.00 -5.53
C THR A 185 17.61 27.56 -5.30
N PRO A 186 18.91 27.27 -5.49
CA PRO A 186 19.47 25.98 -5.08
C PRO A 186 19.16 25.63 -3.62
N GLU A 187 19.15 26.63 -2.74
CA GLU A 187 18.78 26.48 -1.33
C GLU A 187 17.32 26.09 -1.15
N ASP A 188 16.40 26.74 -1.87
CA ASP A 188 14.98 26.38 -1.84
C ASP A 188 14.78 24.93 -2.29
N LYS A 189 15.50 24.51 -3.33
CA LYS A 189 15.46 23.12 -3.83
C LYS A 189 15.98 22.14 -2.77
N MET A 190 17.10 22.45 -2.13
CA MET A 190 17.63 21.64 -1.01
C MET A 190 16.67 21.61 0.20
N GLU A 191 16.01 22.73 0.52
CA GLU A 191 15.04 22.83 1.62
C GLU A 191 13.79 21.99 1.35
N LEU A 192 13.36 21.89 0.08
CA LEU A 192 12.28 21.01 -0.32
C LEU A 192 12.64 19.55 -0.06
N ILE A 193 13.84 19.12 -0.44
CA ILE A 193 14.23 17.69 -0.47
C ILE A 193 14.83 17.17 0.84
N ARG A 194 15.12 18.06 1.78
CA ARG A 194 15.64 17.64 3.08
C ARG A 194 14.49 17.16 3.96
N GLU A 195 14.78 16.15 4.77
CA GLU A 195 13.78 15.48 5.59
C GLU A 195 14.31 15.33 7.03
N GLY A 196 13.41 15.39 8.01
CA GLY A 196 13.71 15.30 9.43
C GLY A 196 12.53 14.71 10.19
N TRP A 197 11.73 15.59 10.83
CA TRP A 197 10.41 15.24 11.39
C TRP A 197 9.28 15.44 10.36
N GLY A 198 9.62 15.41 9.08
CA GLY A 198 8.83 15.88 7.95
C GLY A 198 9.63 16.80 7.04
N ILE A 199 9.08 17.05 5.86
CA ILE A 199 9.55 18.08 4.93
C ILE A 199 9.13 19.45 5.49
N PRO A 200 10.07 20.39 5.71
CA PRO A 200 9.79 21.66 6.38
C PRO A 200 8.95 22.63 5.55
N GLY A 201 8.83 22.41 4.24
CA GLY A 201 8.23 23.38 3.32
C GLY A 201 9.12 24.60 3.09
N ILE A 202 8.61 25.57 2.31
CA ILE A 202 9.34 26.78 1.94
C ILE A 202 8.41 27.99 2.11
N PRO A 203 8.37 28.60 3.32
CA PRO A 203 7.38 29.61 3.65
C PRO A 203 7.37 30.83 2.73
N HIS A 204 8.54 31.35 2.30
CA HIS A 204 8.58 32.51 1.39
C HIS A 204 8.11 32.19 -0.04
N LEU A 205 8.06 30.90 -0.40
CA LEU A 205 7.48 30.39 -1.64
C LEU A 205 6.08 29.78 -1.45
N TYR A 206 5.52 29.84 -0.25
CA TYR A 206 4.25 29.21 0.14
C TYR A 206 4.18 27.70 -0.10
N VAL A 207 5.34 27.02 -0.15
CA VAL A 207 5.38 25.56 -0.24
C VAL A 207 5.04 24.99 1.14
N PRO A 208 3.94 24.23 1.28
CA PRO A 208 3.52 23.71 2.58
C PRO A 208 4.47 22.63 3.10
N PRO A 209 4.60 22.45 4.42
CA PRO A 209 5.31 21.31 4.99
C PRO A 209 4.55 20.00 4.76
N ILE A 210 5.27 18.88 4.77
CA ILE A 210 4.69 17.53 4.87
C ILE A 210 5.19 16.93 6.18
N THR A 211 4.32 16.79 7.16
CA THR A 211 4.62 16.10 8.42
C THR A 211 4.55 14.59 8.23
N LYS A 212 5.46 13.87 8.88
CA LYS A 212 5.56 12.41 8.78
C LYS A 212 5.55 11.72 10.13
N VAL A 213 5.18 10.45 10.14
CA VAL A 213 5.30 9.55 11.30
C VAL A 213 5.61 8.13 10.83
N GLU A 214 6.17 7.36 11.74
CA GLU A 214 6.04 5.90 11.68
C GLU A 214 4.62 5.52 12.13
N ALA A 215 4.00 4.61 11.37
CA ALA A 215 2.66 4.12 11.67
C ALA A 215 2.53 2.64 11.30
N VAL A 216 3.40 1.81 11.89
CA VAL A 216 3.48 0.37 11.57
C VAL A 216 2.30 -0.39 12.20
N HIS A 217 1.96 -0.10 13.47
CA HIS A 217 0.86 -0.74 14.19
C HIS A 217 0.20 0.20 15.24
N GLY A 218 0.21 1.50 14.94
CA GLY A 218 -0.25 2.58 15.81
C GLY A 218 0.48 3.87 15.45
N PHE A 219 0.05 5.03 15.97
CA PHE A 219 0.77 6.29 15.72
C PHE A 219 2.01 6.38 16.63
N SER A 220 3.18 6.02 16.11
CA SER A 220 4.41 5.74 16.88
C SER A 220 4.97 6.93 17.68
N TYR A 221 4.57 8.17 17.37
CA TYR A 221 5.05 9.36 18.10
C TYR A 221 4.02 9.90 19.10
N GLY A 222 2.81 9.36 19.15
CA GLY A 222 1.76 9.85 20.05
C GLY A 222 1.69 9.07 21.33
N SER A 223 2.14 9.70 22.42
CA SER A 223 2.04 9.11 23.74
C SER A 223 0.59 8.71 24.04
N GLY A 224 0.36 7.44 24.38
CA GLY A 224 -0.98 6.92 24.69
C GLY A 224 -1.91 6.68 23.49
N ALA A 225 -1.43 6.80 22.24
CA ALA A 225 -2.18 6.39 21.04
C ALA A 225 -2.56 4.92 21.09
N THR A 226 -3.57 4.50 20.33
CA THR A 226 -3.97 3.07 20.29
C THR A 226 -2.84 2.23 19.72
N ILE A 227 -2.51 1.13 20.41
CA ILE A 227 -1.49 0.17 19.98
C ILE A 227 -2.17 -1.12 19.52
N PHE A 228 -2.10 -1.40 18.23
CA PHE A 228 -2.63 -2.61 17.61
C PHE A 228 -1.59 -3.75 17.65
N PRO A 229 -2.01 -5.00 17.39
CA PRO A 229 -1.06 -6.06 17.13
C PRO A 229 -0.06 -5.66 16.04
N GLN A 230 1.19 -6.06 16.23
CA GLN A 230 2.27 -5.81 15.28
C GLN A 230 1.96 -6.48 13.92
N ALA A 231 2.58 -6.03 12.84
CA ALA A 231 2.20 -6.42 11.48
C ALA A 231 2.20 -7.94 11.23
N LEU A 232 3.12 -8.71 11.83
CA LEU A 232 3.13 -10.16 11.69
C LEU A 232 1.89 -10.81 12.32
N ALA A 233 1.43 -10.28 13.46
CA ALA A 233 0.16 -10.67 14.05
C ALA A 233 -1.01 -10.31 13.14
N MET A 234 -0.98 -9.14 12.48
CA MET A 234 -1.99 -8.77 11.48
C MET A 234 -1.99 -9.72 10.28
N GLY A 235 -0.82 -10.17 9.82
CA GLY A 235 -0.69 -11.26 8.84
C GLY A 235 -1.36 -12.55 9.31
N ALA A 236 -1.23 -12.89 10.59
CA ALA A 236 -1.86 -14.07 11.19
C ALA A 236 -3.39 -14.02 11.25
N THR A 237 -4.02 -12.85 11.05
CA THR A 237 -5.48 -12.73 10.96
C THR A 237 -6.05 -13.29 9.67
N TRP A 238 -5.28 -13.21 8.56
CA TRP A 238 -5.75 -13.52 7.21
C TRP A 238 -7.08 -12.80 6.87
N ASN A 239 -7.28 -11.59 7.40
CA ASN A 239 -8.53 -10.85 7.33
C ASN A 239 -8.33 -9.44 6.73
N ARG A 240 -8.42 -9.35 5.40
CA ARG A 240 -8.29 -8.08 4.65
C ARG A 240 -9.20 -6.98 5.20
N LYS A 241 -10.45 -7.31 5.53
CA LYS A 241 -11.44 -6.33 5.98
C LYS A 241 -11.04 -5.75 7.34
N LEU A 242 -10.69 -6.60 8.29
CA LEU A 242 -10.23 -6.15 9.61
C LEU A 242 -8.95 -5.32 9.49
N THR A 243 -8.02 -5.71 8.62
CA THR A 243 -6.80 -4.93 8.35
C THR A 243 -7.11 -3.53 7.84
N GLU A 244 -8.04 -3.39 6.89
CA GLU A 244 -8.50 -2.09 6.40
C GLU A 244 -9.11 -1.25 7.54
N GLU A 245 -9.96 -1.84 8.37
CA GLU A 245 -10.61 -1.16 9.51
C GLU A 245 -9.59 -0.73 10.59
N VAL A 246 -8.60 -1.56 10.91
CA VAL A 246 -7.49 -1.22 11.81
C VAL A 246 -6.68 -0.05 11.23
N ALA A 247 -6.33 -0.12 9.95
CA ALA A 247 -5.60 0.95 9.29
C ALA A 247 -6.41 2.27 9.26
N MET A 248 -7.73 2.22 9.07
CA MET A 248 -8.59 3.40 9.18
C MET A 248 -8.53 4.05 10.56
N VAL A 249 -8.50 3.25 11.64
CA VAL A 249 -8.40 3.77 13.02
C VAL A 249 -7.05 4.43 13.29
N ILE A 250 -5.94 3.78 12.90
CA ILE A 250 -4.61 4.38 13.02
C ILE A 250 -4.54 5.66 12.17
N GLY A 251 -5.14 5.63 10.98
CA GLY A 251 -5.26 6.78 10.09
C GLY A 251 -6.00 7.95 10.71
N ASP A 252 -7.11 7.70 11.40
CA ASP A 252 -7.88 8.73 12.11
C ASP A 252 -7.04 9.41 13.21
N GLU A 253 -6.34 8.63 14.04
CA GLU A 253 -5.47 9.18 15.09
C GLU A 253 -4.29 9.96 14.47
N THR A 254 -3.70 9.45 13.39
CA THR A 254 -2.54 10.08 12.72
C THR A 254 -2.91 11.40 12.04
N VAL A 255 -4.02 11.45 11.31
CA VAL A 255 -4.50 12.68 10.66
C VAL A 255 -4.89 13.72 11.71
N ALA A 256 -5.54 13.29 12.79
CA ALA A 256 -5.83 14.17 13.91
C ALA A 256 -4.54 14.76 14.48
N ALA A 257 -3.47 13.96 14.64
CA ALA A 257 -2.13 14.41 15.06
C ALA A 257 -1.41 15.35 14.06
N ASN A 258 -2.11 15.90 13.06
CA ASN A 258 -1.57 16.79 12.05
C ASN A 258 -0.41 16.16 11.27
N THR A 259 -0.47 14.84 11.06
CA THR A 259 0.49 14.10 10.26
C THR A 259 -0.11 13.72 8.91
N LYS A 260 0.65 13.98 7.83
CA LYS A 260 0.18 13.71 6.46
C LYS A 260 0.75 12.44 5.87
N GLN A 261 2.00 12.10 6.17
CA GLN A 261 2.70 10.93 5.65
C GLN A 261 2.90 9.86 6.72
N ALA A 262 2.54 8.63 6.38
CA ALA A 262 2.85 7.43 7.16
C ALA A 262 3.96 6.64 6.45
N TRP A 263 5.04 6.34 7.16
CA TRP A 263 6.10 5.42 6.72
C TRP A 263 5.67 3.95 6.89
N SER A 264 4.62 3.58 6.18
CA SER A 264 3.91 2.31 6.31
C SER A 264 3.04 2.04 5.05
N PRO A 265 2.75 0.77 4.72
CA PRO A 265 3.16 -0.45 5.43
C PRO A 265 4.52 -1.01 5.01
N VAL A 266 5.04 -1.95 5.80
CA VAL A 266 6.17 -2.80 5.41
C VAL A 266 5.65 -3.94 4.53
N LEU A 267 6.16 -4.04 3.30
CA LEU A 267 5.80 -5.04 2.28
C LEU A 267 6.92 -6.04 2.00
N ASP A 268 7.90 -6.10 2.92
CA ASP A 268 8.94 -7.11 2.89
C ASP A 268 8.36 -8.52 3.07
N VAL A 269 8.84 -9.47 2.26
CA VAL A 269 8.51 -10.90 2.41
C VAL A 269 9.59 -11.56 3.27
N ALA A 270 9.24 -11.93 4.50
CA ALA A 270 10.18 -12.45 5.49
C ALA A 270 10.55 -13.91 5.20
N GLN A 271 11.78 -14.18 4.76
CA GLN A 271 12.24 -15.55 4.44
C GLN A 271 13.34 -16.09 5.37
N ASP A 272 13.77 -15.29 6.35
CA ASP A 272 14.75 -15.70 7.36
C ASP A 272 14.27 -15.30 8.76
N ALA A 273 13.81 -16.28 9.53
CA ALA A 273 13.27 -16.05 10.87
C ALA A 273 14.28 -15.42 11.86
N ARG A 274 15.60 -15.44 11.57
CA ARG A 274 16.60 -14.78 12.43
C ARG A 274 16.53 -13.26 12.37
N TRP A 275 15.98 -12.71 11.29
CA TRP A 275 15.95 -11.27 11.06
C TRP A 275 15.12 -10.55 12.13
N GLY A 276 15.68 -9.45 12.64
CA GLY A 276 15.09 -8.54 13.64
C GLY A 276 13.65 -8.14 13.32
N ARG A 277 13.42 -7.77 12.07
CA ARG A 277 12.22 -7.06 11.63
C ARG A 277 11.15 -7.98 11.03
N CYS A 278 11.21 -9.29 11.29
CA CYS A 278 10.12 -10.20 10.91
C CYS A 278 8.78 -9.71 11.45
N GLU A 279 8.79 -9.12 12.66
CA GLU A 279 7.59 -8.60 13.31
C GLU A 279 6.89 -7.53 12.48
N GLU A 280 7.64 -6.71 11.76
CA GLU A 280 7.12 -5.62 10.93
C GLU A 280 6.49 -6.12 9.62
N THR A 281 6.68 -7.38 9.24
CA THR A 281 6.16 -7.95 7.98
C THR A 281 4.79 -8.61 8.15
N PHE A 282 4.07 -8.86 7.05
CA PHE A 282 2.84 -9.67 7.09
C PHE A 282 3.08 -11.18 6.89
N GLY A 283 4.33 -11.64 6.81
CA GLY A 283 4.69 -13.05 6.70
C GLY A 283 5.68 -13.41 5.59
N GLU A 284 5.78 -14.71 5.29
CA GLU A 284 6.73 -15.29 4.33
C GLU A 284 6.21 -15.45 2.91
N ASP A 285 4.95 -15.08 2.65
CA ASP A 285 4.26 -15.33 1.39
C ASP A 285 3.94 -14.04 0.62
N PRO A 286 4.29 -13.94 -0.67
CA PRO A 286 4.04 -12.74 -1.46
C PRO A 286 2.54 -12.41 -1.63
N VAL A 287 1.64 -13.39 -1.70
CA VAL A 287 0.20 -13.14 -1.85
C VAL A 287 -0.40 -12.63 -0.55
N LEU A 288 -0.08 -13.25 0.59
CA LEU A 288 -0.51 -12.80 1.90
C LEU A 288 -0.04 -11.36 2.17
N VAL A 289 1.25 -11.09 1.94
CA VAL A 289 1.83 -9.75 2.12
C VAL A 289 1.17 -8.73 1.19
N SER A 290 0.93 -9.08 -0.07
CA SER A 290 0.23 -8.21 -1.03
C SER A 290 -1.18 -7.85 -0.56
N GLN A 291 -1.96 -8.85 -0.16
CA GLN A 291 -3.39 -8.70 0.12
C GLN A 291 -3.65 -7.99 1.46
N ILE A 292 -2.87 -8.33 2.50
CA ILE A 292 -2.96 -7.67 3.81
C ILE A 292 -2.36 -6.25 3.74
N GLY A 293 -1.18 -6.10 3.13
CA GLY A 293 -0.54 -4.79 2.95
C GLY A 293 -1.36 -3.85 2.07
N GLY A 294 -2.01 -4.36 1.02
CA GLY A 294 -2.94 -3.57 0.21
C GLY A 294 -4.17 -3.10 0.97
N ALA A 295 -4.78 -3.96 1.80
CA ALA A 295 -5.88 -3.55 2.67
C ALA A 295 -5.46 -2.45 3.66
N TRP A 296 -4.23 -2.53 4.17
CA TRP A 296 -3.64 -1.49 5.02
C TRP A 296 -3.50 -0.15 4.29
N ILE A 297 -2.92 -0.16 3.08
CA ILE A 297 -2.80 1.03 2.21
C ILE A 297 -4.17 1.65 1.96
N LYS A 298 -5.16 0.84 1.59
CA LYS A 298 -6.53 1.29 1.34
C LYS A 298 -7.13 2.00 2.56
N GLY A 299 -6.95 1.43 3.76
CA GLY A 299 -7.42 2.04 5.00
C GLY A 299 -6.79 3.41 5.27
N TYR A 300 -5.47 3.52 5.12
CA TYR A 300 -4.75 4.80 5.29
C TYR A 300 -5.16 5.86 4.26
N GLN A 301 -5.25 5.48 2.99
CA GLN A 301 -5.65 6.41 1.93
C GLN A 301 -7.10 6.87 2.07
N SER A 302 -7.99 6.04 2.62
CA SER A 302 -9.37 6.45 2.94
C SER A 302 -9.46 7.58 3.97
N ARG A 303 -8.41 7.76 4.80
CA ARG A 303 -8.26 8.87 5.74
C ARG A 303 -7.46 10.05 5.16
N GLY A 304 -6.99 9.92 3.94
CA GLY A 304 -6.19 10.94 3.26
C GLY A 304 -4.72 10.98 3.69
N LEU A 305 -4.18 9.89 4.25
CA LEU A 305 -2.75 9.77 4.52
C LEU A 305 -1.98 9.41 3.25
N PHE A 306 -0.77 9.97 3.13
CA PHE A 306 0.22 9.51 2.17
C PHE A 306 0.84 8.23 2.70
N THR A 307 0.65 7.14 1.98
CA THR A 307 1.26 5.85 2.30
C THR A 307 2.67 5.78 1.72
N THR A 308 3.56 5.09 2.42
CA THR A 308 4.95 4.87 1.99
C THR A 308 5.29 3.40 2.13
N PRO A 309 4.93 2.54 1.16
CA PRO A 309 5.32 1.14 1.18
C PRO A 309 6.85 1.00 1.28
N LYS A 310 7.33 0.11 2.16
CA LYS A 310 8.76 -0.06 2.46
C LYS A 310 9.14 -1.53 2.72
N HIS A 311 10.39 -1.98 2.56
CA HIS A 311 11.53 -1.27 2.00
C HIS A 311 11.83 -1.80 0.60
N PHE A 312 11.67 -0.95 -0.42
CA PHE A 312 11.76 -1.36 -1.81
C PHE A 312 13.22 -1.51 -2.27
N GLY A 313 13.71 -2.71 -2.60
CA GLY A 313 13.07 -4.02 -2.46
C GLY A 313 14.05 -5.10 -1.99
N GLY A 314 13.52 -6.21 -1.48
CA GLY A 314 14.30 -7.39 -1.09
C GLY A 314 14.81 -7.41 0.36
N HIS A 315 14.40 -6.45 1.20
CA HIS A 315 14.95 -6.29 2.54
C HIS A 315 14.55 -7.45 3.48
N GLY A 316 13.42 -8.12 3.23
CA GLY A 316 12.93 -9.27 4.04
C GLY A 316 13.70 -10.60 3.92
N ALA A 317 14.78 -10.66 3.14
CA ALA A 317 15.62 -11.86 3.03
C ALA A 317 17.13 -11.54 3.09
N PRO A 318 17.60 -10.86 4.16
CA PRO A 318 19.00 -10.51 4.26
C PRO A 318 19.84 -11.76 4.52
N LEU A 319 21.05 -11.81 3.95
CA LEU A 319 21.94 -12.96 4.13
C LEU A 319 22.30 -13.15 5.61
N GLY A 320 22.02 -14.36 6.11
CA GLY A 320 22.26 -14.71 7.51
C GLY A 320 21.25 -14.13 8.50
N GLY A 321 20.15 -13.55 8.01
CA GLY A 321 19.11 -12.92 8.83
C GLY A 321 19.62 -11.70 9.60
N ARG A 322 20.54 -10.94 9.00
CA ARG A 322 21.15 -9.75 9.61
C ARG A 322 20.56 -8.48 9.06
N ASP A 323 20.12 -7.59 9.93
CA ASP A 323 19.45 -6.38 9.53
C ASP A 323 20.34 -5.52 8.61
N SER A 324 19.72 -4.92 7.60
CA SER A 324 20.39 -4.06 6.62
C SER A 324 21.59 -4.66 5.89
N HIS A 325 21.78 -5.99 5.91
CA HIS A 325 22.90 -6.67 5.24
C HIS A 325 22.65 -6.84 3.73
N ASP A 326 23.61 -7.48 3.04
CA ASP A 326 23.52 -7.73 1.60
C ASP A 326 22.45 -8.78 1.28
N ILE A 327 21.89 -8.70 0.07
CA ILE A 327 20.87 -9.62 -0.42
C ILE A 327 21.45 -10.49 -1.55
N GLY A 328 21.39 -11.81 -1.38
CA GLY A 328 21.96 -12.80 -2.32
C GLY A 328 20.97 -13.31 -3.37
N LEU A 329 20.02 -12.47 -3.79
CA LEU A 329 18.87 -12.87 -4.60
C LEU A 329 19.17 -12.73 -6.11
N SER A 330 18.59 -13.60 -6.92
CA SER A 330 18.60 -13.45 -8.39
C SER A 330 17.47 -12.53 -8.86
N GLU A 331 17.56 -11.96 -10.06
CA GLU A 331 16.46 -11.18 -10.65
C GLU A 331 15.14 -11.96 -10.67
N ARG A 332 15.21 -13.27 -10.93
CA ARG A 332 14.05 -14.16 -10.89
C ARG A 332 13.41 -14.21 -9.52
N GLU A 333 14.20 -14.44 -8.45
CA GLU A 333 13.67 -14.44 -7.08
C GLU A 333 13.12 -13.06 -6.68
N MET A 334 13.78 -11.98 -7.10
CA MET A 334 13.26 -10.63 -6.89
C MET A 334 11.87 -10.47 -7.55
N ARG A 335 11.72 -10.83 -8.83
CA ARG A 335 10.47 -10.65 -9.59
C ARG A 335 9.35 -11.63 -9.20
N GLU A 336 9.70 -12.84 -8.76
CA GLU A 336 8.72 -13.88 -8.38
C GLU A 336 8.27 -13.77 -6.91
N ILE A 337 9.06 -13.15 -6.03
CA ILE A 337 8.74 -13.04 -4.58
C ILE A 337 8.79 -11.60 -4.09
N HIS A 338 9.98 -10.99 -4.03
CA HIS A 338 10.20 -9.81 -3.19
C HIS A 338 9.67 -8.51 -3.78
N LEU A 339 9.48 -8.47 -5.09
CA LEU A 339 8.89 -7.34 -5.81
C LEU A 339 7.37 -7.49 -5.99
N VAL A 340 6.81 -8.68 -5.76
CA VAL A 340 5.38 -8.96 -5.99
C VAL A 340 4.48 -8.05 -5.12
N PRO A 341 4.71 -7.91 -3.80
CA PRO A 341 3.89 -7.02 -2.98
C PRO A 341 3.95 -5.55 -3.39
N PHE A 342 5.14 -5.06 -3.78
CA PHE A 342 5.29 -3.69 -4.25
C PHE A 342 4.61 -3.45 -5.59
N ARG A 343 4.77 -4.36 -6.55
CA ARG A 343 4.05 -4.28 -7.83
C ARG A 343 2.54 -4.29 -7.60
N TYR A 344 2.05 -5.16 -6.72
CA TYR A 344 0.63 -5.19 -6.33
C TYR A 344 0.19 -3.84 -5.75
N ALA A 345 0.98 -3.26 -4.83
CA ALA A 345 0.66 -1.97 -4.23
C ALA A 345 0.59 -0.84 -5.27
N ILE A 346 1.62 -0.70 -6.12
CA ILE A 346 1.69 0.37 -7.13
C ILE A 346 0.62 0.23 -8.21
N ARG A 347 0.23 -1.00 -8.57
CA ARG A 347 -0.80 -1.23 -9.60
C ARG A 347 -2.23 -0.99 -9.10
N ASN A 348 -2.49 -1.16 -7.80
CA ASN A 348 -3.85 -1.15 -7.26
C ASN A 348 -4.16 0.08 -6.39
N TYR A 349 -3.16 0.83 -5.95
CA TYR A 349 -3.32 1.97 -5.06
C TYR A 349 -2.49 3.18 -5.51
N ASP A 350 -2.92 4.38 -5.15
CA ASP A 350 -2.23 5.63 -5.53
C ASP A 350 -1.14 5.98 -4.51
N CYS A 351 -0.11 5.14 -4.31
CA CYS A 351 0.91 5.41 -3.28
C CYS A 351 1.64 6.74 -3.56
N GLN A 352 1.51 7.72 -2.66
CA GLN A 352 2.12 9.04 -2.82
C GLN A 352 3.63 9.04 -2.56
N SER A 353 4.11 8.08 -1.76
CA SER A 353 5.52 7.89 -1.47
C SER A 353 5.90 6.42 -1.48
N LEU A 354 7.20 6.12 -1.54
CA LEU A 354 7.79 4.80 -1.39
C LEU A 354 9.18 4.93 -0.77
N MET A 355 9.52 4.03 0.15
CA MET A 355 10.83 4.05 0.81
C MET A 355 11.73 2.95 0.24
N MET A 356 12.95 3.33 -0.14
CA MET A 356 13.94 2.42 -0.71
C MET A 356 14.77 1.70 0.37
N ALA A 357 15.21 0.47 0.08
CA ALA A 357 15.93 -0.40 1.02
C ALA A 357 17.41 -0.06 1.21
N TYR A 358 18.00 -0.51 2.33
CA TYR A 358 19.42 -0.37 2.66
C TYR A 358 20.39 -1.20 1.80
N SER A 359 19.88 -2.24 1.13
CA SER A 359 20.62 -3.27 0.40
C SER A 359 21.07 -2.80 -1.00
N ASP A 360 21.50 -3.75 -1.82
CA ASP A 360 21.78 -3.61 -3.24
C ASP A 360 20.76 -4.39 -4.09
N TYR A 361 20.72 -4.10 -5.39
CA TYR A 361 20.01 -4.85 -6.42
C TYR A 361 21.02 -5.31 -7.46
N MET A 362 21.29 -6.62 -7.51
CA MET A 362 22.31 -7.21 -8.40
C MET A 362 23.71 -6.57 -8.24
N GLY A 363 24.12 -6.27 -7.00
CA GLY A 363 25.40 -5.64 -6.68
C GLY A 363 25.41 -4.11 -6.78
N VAL A 364 24.30 -3.47 -7.17
CA VAL A 364 24.17 -2.01 -7.22
C VAL A 364 23.37 -1.51 -6.01
N PRO A 365 23.97 -0.73 -5.09
CA PRO A 365 23.24 -0.15 -3.96
C PRO A 365 21.92 0.48 -4.42
N VAL A 366 20.82 0.15 -3.75
CA VAL A 366 19.50 0.67 -4.13
C VAL A 366 19.51 2.21 -4.11
N ALA A 367 20.31 2.80 -3.22
CA ALA A 367 20.51 4.25 -3.09
C ALA A 367 21.05 4.95 -4.35
N LYS A 368 21.50 4.20 -5.36
CA LYS A 368 21.89 4.73 -6.67
C LYS A 368 21.34 3.92 -7.85
N SER A 369 20.38 3.02 -7.62
CA SER A 369 19.92 2.08 -8.63
C SER A 369 18.83 2.68 -9.53
N LYS A 370 19.22 3.09 -10.75
CA LYS A 370 18.27 3.47 -11.80
C LYS A 370 17.40 2.29 -12.24
N GLU A 371 17.97 1.09 -12.31
CA GLU A 371 17.26 -0.14 -12.69
C GLU A 371 16.05 -0.37 -11.78
N LEU A 372 16.25 -0.34 -10.47
CA LEU A 372 15.17 -0.61 -9.54
C LEU A 372 14.22 0.60 -9.39
N LEU A 373 14.76 1.79 -9.16
CA LEU A 373 13.97 2.97 -8.76
C LEU A 373 13.36 3.76 -9.93
N GLN A 374 13.96 3.70 -11.11
CA GLN A 374 13.47 4.43 -12.30
C GLN A 374 12.85 3.46 -13.30
N GLN A 375 13.58 2.44 -13.72
CA GLN A 375 13.14 1.54 -14.78
C GLN A 375 12.03 0.61 -14.29
N ILE A 376 12.25 -0.21 -13.26
CA ILE A 376 11.22 -1.11 -12.74
C ILE A 376 10.07 -0.31 -12.09
N LEU A 377 10.36 0.49 -11.06
CA LEU A 377 9.32 1.16 -10.29
C LEU A 377 8.48 2.16 -11.10
N ARG A 378 9.11 3.05 -11.88
CA ARG A 378 8.39 4.11 -12.61
C ARG A 378 8.01 3.71 -14.03
N GLN A 379 8.93 3.12 -14.79
CA GLN A 379 8.70 2.86 -16.21
C GLN A 379 7.90 1.56 -16.46
N GLU A 380 8.17 0.48 -15.72
CA GLU A 380 7.36 -0.74 -15.78
C GLU A 380 6.01 -0.51 -15.06
N TRP A 381 6.01 -0.12 -13.79
CA TRP A 381 4.77 -0.13 -12.98
C TRP A 381 4.00 1.19 -12.91
N GLY A 382 4.60 2.30 -13.35
CA GLY A 382 3.92 3.60 -13.42
C GLY A 382 3.91 4.39 -12.11
N PHE A 383 4.78 4.08 -11.14
CA PHE A 383 4.86 4.85 -9.91
C PHE A 383 5.18 6.33 -10.18
N ASN A 384 4.29 7.20 -9.73
CA ASN A 384 4.38 8.63 -9.98
C ASN A 384 4.55 9.46 -8.70
N GLY A 385 4.69 8.82 -7.53
CA GLY A 385 4.99 9.47 -6.25
C GLY A 385 6.47 9.80 -6.05
N PHE A 386 6.83 10.31 -4.88
CA PHE A 386 8.21 10.63 -4.51
C PHE A 386 8.87 9.49 -3.73
N ILE A 387 10.19 9.30 -3.92
CA ILE A 387 10.95 8.25 -3.23
C ILE A 387 11.64 8.86 -2.02
N VAL A 388 11.50 8.24 -0.86
CA VAL A 388 12.26 8.61 0.36
C VAL A 388 13.34 7.56 0.61
N SER A 389 14.52 7.99 1.05
CA SER A 389 15.55 7.07 1.53
C SER A 389 15.20 6.55 2.91
N ASP A 390 15.53 5.30 3.19
CA ASP A 390 15.61 4.83 4.57
C ASP A 390 16.73 5.57 5.34
N CYS A 391 16.71 5.46 6.67
CA CYS A 391 17.45 6.29 7.60
C CYS A 391 18.98 6.07 7.52
N GLY A 392 19.65 6.98 6.81
CA GLY A 392 21.09 6.92 6.56
C GLY A 392 21.47 6.12 5.31
N ALA A 393 20.51 5.62 4.52
CA ALA A 393 20.76 4.81 3.34
C ALA A 393 21.60 5.55 2.27
N ILE A 394 21.40 6.86 2.08
CA ILE A 394 22.26 7.65 1.18
C ILE A 394 23.68 7.74 1.73
N GLY A 395 23.84 7.95 3.04
CA GLY A 395 25.15 7.99 3.69
C GLY A 395 25.91 6.65 3.60
N ASN A 396 25.18 5.53 3.52
CA ASN A 396 25.75 4.20 3.30
C ASN A 396 26.44 4.05 1.94
N LEU A 397 26.23 4.95 0.95
CA LEU A 397 27.01 4.97 -0.29
C LEU A 397 28.51 5.21 -0.06
N THR A 398 28.88 5.80 1.07
CA THR A 398 30.27 6.11 1.43
C THR A 398 31.00 4.91 2.07
N ALA A 399 32.19 5.17 2.64
CA ALA A 399 32.94 4.20 3.45
C ALA A 399 32.18 3.67 4.68
N ARG A 400 30.98 4.18 4.97
CA ARG A 400 30.07 3.61 5.99
C ARG A 400 29.59 2.19 5.64
N LYS A 401 29.37 1.88 4.35
CA LYS A 401 28.91 0.54 3.92
C LYS A 401 29.38 0.17 2.50
N HIS A 402 28.94 0.91 1.49
CA HIS A 402 28.98 0.47 0.09
C HIS A 402 30.25 0.87 -0.67
N TYR A 403 31.02 1.85 -0.18
CA TYR A 403 32.27 2.33 -0.82
C TYR A 403 32.09 2.77 -2.29
N THR A 404 30.92 3.27 -2.65
CA THR A 404 30.59 3.71 -4.02
C THR A 404 30.69 5.22 -4.22
N ALA A 405 30.83 6.00 -3.15
CA ALA A 405 31.01 7.44 -3.15
C ALA A 405 32.13 7.82 -2.18
N LYS A 406 33.01 8.76 -2.57
CA LYS A 406 34.14 9.17 -1.72
C LYS A 406 33.71 10.07 -0.55
N ASP A 407 32.59 10.79 -0.70
CA ASP A 407 32.06 11.75 0.25
C ASP A 407 30.53 11.91 0.11
N LYS A 408 29.94 12.74 0.97
CA LYS A 408 28.48 13.00 0.98
C LYS A 408 27.99 13.78 -0.25
N ILE A 409 28.84 14.55 -0.92
CA ILE A 409 28.46 15.32 -2.11
C ILE A 409 28.33 14.37 -3.30
N GLU A 410 29.28 13.44 -3.44
CA GLU A 410 29.18 12.38 -4.45
C GLU A 410 28.00 11.45 -4.17
N ALA A 411 27.77 11.06 -2.91
CA ALA A 411 26.61 10.27 -2.52
C ALA A 411 25.28 10.97 -2.85
N ALA A 412 25.19 12.28 -2.58
CA ALA A 412 24.01 13.08 -2.91
C ALA A 412 23.73 13.10 -4.42
N ASN A 413 24.76 13.33 -5.26
CA ASN A 413 24.61 13.30 -6.71
C ASN A 413 24.17 11.91 -7.23
N GLN A 414 24.76 10.82 -6.71
CA GLN A 414 24.35 9.46 -7.09
C GLN A 414 22.88 9.17 -6.73
N ALA A 415 22.41 9.63 -5.57
CA ALA A 415 21.03 9.45 -5.13
C ALA A 415 20.02 10.29 -5.93
N LEU A 416 20.37 11.54 -6.28
CA LEU A 416 19.53 12.40 -7.11
C LEU A 416 19.32 11.81 -8.50
N VAL A 417 20.37 11.23 -9.10
CA VAL A 417 20.31 10.52 -10.39
C VAL A 417 19.37 9.30 -10.33
N ALA A 418 19.27 8.63 -9.17
CA ALA A 418 18.32 7.54 -8.96
C ALA A 418 16.89 8.03 -8.63
N GLY A 419 16.68 9.34 -8.53
CA GLY A 419 15.41 10.00 -8.26
C GLY A 419 14.92 9.87 -6.82
N ILE A 420 15.85 9.72 -5.87
CA ILE A 420 15.54 9.74 -4.43
C ILE A 420 15.26 11.18 -4.03
N ALA A 421 14.01 11.43 -3.67
CA ALA A 421 13.51 12.77 -3.47
C ALA A 421 13.77 13.31 -2.08
N THR A 422 13.64 12.49 -1.05
CA THR A 422 13.97 12.91 0.31
C THR A 422 14.86 11.91 1.01
N ASN A 423 15.53 12.33 2.08
CA ASN A 423 16.43 11.46 2.84
C ASN A 423 16.05 11.38 4.32
N CYS A 424 15.69 10.21 4.83
CA CYS A 424 15.81 10.00 6.27
C CYS A 424 17.32 9.97 6.60
N GLY A 425 17.80 10.88 7.46
CA GLY A 425 19.21 10.97 7.86
C GLY A 425 19.89 12.27 7.46
N ASP A 426 21.21 12.25 7.30
CA ASP A 426 22.02 13.47 7.37
C ASP A 426 22.70 13.91 6.06
N THR A 427 22.40 13.28 4.91
CA THR A 427 23.11 13.59 3.66
C THR A 427 22.64 14.89 3.01
N TYR A 428 21.36 15.04 2.65
CA TYR A 428 20.87 16.34 2.11
C TYR A 428 20.79 17.42 3.20
N ASN A 429 20.68 17.02 4.48
CA ASN A 429 20.79 17.91 5.63
C ASN A 429 22.23 18.41 5.91
N ASN A 430 23.25 17.88 5.24
CA ASN A 430 24.64 18.26 5.48
C ASN A 430 24.93 19.66 4.90
N LYS A 431 25.52 20.54 5.73
CA LYS A 431 25.87 21.92 5.32
C LYS A 431 26.78 21.99 4.09
N GLU A 432 27.70 21.05 3.93
CA GLU A 432 28.61 20.99 2.78
C GLU A 432 27.90 20.57 1.50
N VAL A 433 26.90 19.69 1.60
CA VAL A 433 26.05 19.28 0.46
C VAL A 433 25.15 20.45 0.04
N ILE A 434 24.56 21.17 0.99
CA ILE A 434 23.79 22.38 0.72
C ILE A 434 24.68 23.44 0.06
N GLN A 435 25.89 23.66 0.58
CA GLN A 435 26.85 24.59 -0.04
C GLN A 435 27.27 24.13 -1.44
N ALA A 436 27.47 22.82 -1.64
CA ALA A 436 27.77 22.25 -2.95
C ALA A 436 26.66 22.51 -3.98
N ALA A 437 25.39 22.56 -3.57
CA ALA A 437 24.29 22.94 -4.46
C ALA A 437 24.39 24.40 -4.90
N LYS A 438 24.76 25.32 -4.00
CA LYS A 438 24.99 26.74 -4.32
C LYS A 438 26.16 26.94 -5.27
N ASP A 439 27.24 26.19 -5.05
CA ASP A 439 28.48 26.31 -5.82
C ASP A 439 28.42 25.56 -7.18
N GLY A 440 27.30 24.91 -7.51
CA GLY A 440 27.15 24.12 -8.75
C GLY A 440 27.86 22.76 -8.75
N ARG A 441 28.23 22.23 -7.58
CA ARG A 441 28.82 20.88 -7.40
C ARG A 441 27.78 19.77 -7.25
N ILE A 442 26.52 20.13 -7.02
CA ILE A 442 25.36 19.24 -7.20
C ILE A 442 24.80 19.43 -8.61
N ASN A 443 24.46 18.34 -9.29
CA ASN A 443 23.82 18.41 -10.59
C ASN A 443 22.42 19.03 -10.47
N MET A 444 22.25 20.23 -11.02
CA MET A 444 21.01 20.99 -10.93
C MET A 444 19.86 20.34 -11.69
N GLU A 445 20.13 19.63 -12.79
CA GLU A 445 19.09 18.93 -13.56
C GLU A 445 18.50 17.76 -12.75
N ASP A 446 19.34 16.98 -12.10
CA ASP A 446 18.90 15.87 -11.25
C ASP A 446 18.15 16.38 -10.01
N LEU A 447 18.64 17.47 -9.40
CA LEU A 447 17.96 18.15 -8.29
C LEU A 447 16.57 18.66 -8.71
N ASP A 448 16.47 19.27 -9.89
CA ASP A 448 15.19 19.73 -10.45
C ASP A 448 14.22 18.57 -10.72
N ASN A 449 14.71 17.44 -11.22
CA ASN A 449 13.87 16.26 -11.49
C ASN A 449 13.27 15.67 -10.21
N VAL A 450 14.06 15.63 -9.14
CA VAL A 450 13.59 15.24 -7.81
C VAL A 450 12.57 16.24 -7.26
N CYS A 451 12.88 17.54 -7.30
CA CYS A 451 11.97 18.58 -6.82
C CYS A 451 10.64 18.57 -7.59
N ARG A 452 10.70 18.38 -8.91
CA ARG A 452 9.55 18.23 -9.80
C ARG A 452 8.64 17.09 -9.36
N THR A 453 9.21 15.93 -9.04
CA THR A 453 8.45 14.77 -8.57
C THR A 453 7.72 15.08 -7.26
N MET A 454 8.40 15.75 -6.32
CA MET A 454 7.81 16.12 -5.06
C MET A 454 6.68 17.15 -5.24
N LEU A 455 6.96 18.26 -5.93
CA LEU A 455 5.96 19.31 -6.19
C LEU A 455 4.76 18.77 -6.96
N SER A 456 4.96 17.88 -7.94
CA SER A 456 3.87 17.22 -8.67
C SER A 456 2.99 16.40 -7.73
N THR A 457 3.59 15.71 -6.75
CA THR A 457 2.83 14.96 -5.73
C THR A 457 2.08 15.92 -4.81
N MET A 458 2.71 17.03 -4.39
CA MET A 458 2.09 18.03 -3.52
C MET A 458 0.89 18.72 -4.19
N PHE A 459 1.03 19.16 -5.46
CA PHE A 459 -0.05 19.81 -6.21
C PHE A 459 -1.19 18.85 -6.55
N ARG A 460 -0.92 17.62 -7.00
CA ARG A 460 -1.97 16.62 -7.29
C ARG A 460 -2.80 16.25 -6.05
N ASN A 461 -2.21 16.36 -4.87
CA ASN A 461 -2.86 16.14 -3.59
C ASN A 461 -3.37 17.44 -2.93
N GLU A 462 -3.43 18.52 -3.70
CA GLU A 462 -3.99 19.83 -3.31
C GLU A 462 -3.33 20.45 -2.06
N LEU A 463 -2.08 20.12 -1.73
CA LEU A 463 -1.47 20.58 -0.47
C LEU A 463 -1.32 22.11 -0.39
N PHE A 464 -1.21 22.78 -1.54
CA PHE A 464 -1.11 24.25 -1.61
C PHE A 464 -2.47 24.93 -1.38
N GLU A 465 -3.57 24.28 -1.73
CA GLU A 465 -4.94 24.80 -1.63
C GLU A 465 -5.62 24.37 -0.33
N LYS A 466 -5.42 23.11 0.03
CA LYS A 466 -6.08 22.43 1.13
C LYS A 466 -5.04 21.68 1.95
N ASN A 467 -4.88 22.12 3.19
CA ASN A 467 -4.29 21.24 4.19
C ASN A 467 -5.43 20.52 4.92
N PRO A 468 -5.67 19.22 4.68
CA PRO A 468 -6.70 18.48 5.40
C PRO A 468 -6.35 18.25 6.88
N CYS A 469 -5.07 18.38 7.23
CA CYS A 469 -4.60 18.26 8.59
C CYS A 469 -4.94 19.54 9.37
N LYS A 470 -5.92 19.47 10.28
CA LYS A 470 -6.19 20.54 11.23
C LYS A 470 -5.28 20.34 12.44
N PRO A 471 -4.60 21.38 12.95
CA PRO A 471 -3.78 21.24 14.15
C PRO A 471 -4.65 20.80 15.33
N LEU A 472 -4.28 19.70 15.96
CA LEU A 472 -4.83 19.34 17.27
C LEU A 472 -4.34 20.34 18.33
N ASP A 473 -5.25 20.69 19.24
CA ASP A 473 -4.85 21.29 20.50
C ASP A 473 -4.21 20.19 21.34
N TRP A 474 -2.88 20.07 21.27
CA TRP A 474 -2.09 19.10 22.04
C TRP A 474 -2.27 19.25 23.57
N LYS A 475 -2.94 20.31 24.05
CA LYS A 475 -3.32 20.48 25.46
C LYS A 475 -4.67 19.82 25.80
N LYS A 476 -5.38 19.26 24.82
CA LYS A 476 -6.65 18.54 24.99
C LYS A 476 -6.55 17.16 24.34
N ILE A 477 -7.01 16.14 25.05
CA ILE A 477 -7.14 14.80 24.49
C ILE A 477 -8.22 14.85 23.41
N TYR A 478 -7.86 14.47 22.17
CA TYR A 478 -8.83 14.32 21.09
C TYR A 478 -9.83 13.21 21.49
N PRO A 479 -11.16 13.43 21.39
CA PRO A 479 -12.15 12.43 21.84
C PRO A 479 -12.02 11.04 21.18
N GLY A 480 -11.42 10.97 19.99
CA GLY A 480 -11.14 9.71 19.28
C GLY A 480 -9.79 9.07 19.62
N TRP A 481 -8.95 9.66 20.47
CA TRP A 481 -7.62 9.14 20.80
C TRP A 481 -7.70 8.01 21.82
N ASN A 482 -7.29 6.78 21.44
CA ASN A 482 -7.39 5.61 22.32
C ASN A 482 -8.78 5.45 22.95
N SER A 483 -9.80 5.67 22.11
CA SER A 483 -11.21 5.56 22.47
C SER A 483 -11.57 4.11 22.79
N ASP A 484 -12.66 3.89 23.52
CA ASP A 484 -13.10 2.52 23.83
C ASP A 484 -13.43 1.70 22.57
N SER A 485 -13.88 2.35 21.50
CA SER A 485 -14.07 1.70 20.20
C SER A 485 -12.75 1.27 19.54
N HIS A 486 -11.68 2.07 19.69
CA HIS A 486 -10.36 1.72 19.17
C HIS A 486 -9.72 0.61 20.00
N LYS A 487 -9.91 0.62 21.32
CA LYS A 487 -9.51 -0.49 22.21
C LYS A 487 -10.20 -1.78 21.82
N GLU A 488 -11.51 -1.76 21.59
CA GLU A 488 -12.23 -2.98 21.17
C GLU A 488 -11.74 -3.46 19.80
N MET A 489 -11.44 -2.56 18.86
CA MET A 489 -10.81 -2.94 17.59
C MET A 489 -9.43 -3.59 17.79
N ALA A 490 -8.60 -3.05 18.69
CA ALA A 490 -7.32 -3.65 19.05
C ALA A 490 -7.49 -5.04 19.69
N ARG A 491 -8.50 -5.22 20.56
CA ARG A 491 -8.84 -6.52 21.14
C ARG A 491 -9.33 -7.51 20.08
N GLN A 492 -10.15 -7.06 19.13
CA GLN A 492 -10.62 -7.90 18.03
C GLN A 492 -9.45 -8.34 17.13
N ALA A 493 -8.56 -7.42 16.76
CA ALA A 493 -7.34 -7.73 16.02
C ALA A 493 -6.44 -8.72 16.77
N ALA A 494 -6.29 -8.58 18.09
CA ALA A 494 -5.55 -9.53 18.91
C ALA A 494 -6.24 -10.91 18.96
N ARG A 495 -7.57 -10.98 19.12
CA ARG A 495 -8.32 -12.26 19.10
C ARG A 495 -8.14 -13.00 17.77
N GLU A 496 -8.26 -12.27 16.66
CA GLU A 496 -8.20 -12.85 15.32
C GLU A 496 -6.79 -13.29 14.90
N SER A 497 -5.74 -12.75 15.53
CA SER A 497 -4.34 -13.08 15.24
C SER A 497 -3.77 -14.22 16.09
N ILE A 498 -4.41 -14.59 17.20
CA ILE A 498 -3.96 -15.71 18.06
C ILE A 498 -4.02 -17.03 17.28
N VAL A 499 -2.88 -17.71 17.22
CA VAL A 499 -2.73 -19.02 16.56
C VAL A 499 -2.56 -20.09 17.62
N MET A 500 -3.48 -21.06 17.66
CA MET A 500 -3.33 -22.23 18.53
C MET A 500 -2.55 -23.32 17.79
N LEU A 501 -1.35 -23.64 18.26
CA LEU A 501 -0.47 -24.64 17.63
C LEU A 501 -0.73 -26.05 18.17
N GLU A 502 -0.98 -26.15 19.48
CA GLU A 502 -1.18 -27.43 20.17
C GLU A 502 -2.36 -27.32 21.14
N ASN A 503 -3.16 -28.39 21.24
CA ASN A 503 -4.20 -28.54 22.26
C ASN A 503 -4.44 -30.02 22.58
N LYS A 504 -3.49 -30.64 23.28
CA LYS A 504 -3.52 -32.05 23.66
C LYS A 504 -4.65 -32.31 24.65
N GLU A 505 -5.30 -33.46 24.51
CA GLU A 505 -6.38 -33.93 25.38
C GLU A 505 -7.58 -32.96 25.46
N ASN A 506 -7.70 -32.02 24.50
CA ASN A 506 -8.68 -30.94 24.52
C ASN A 506 -8.67 -30.14 25.84
N LEU A 507 -7.47 -29.85 26.37
CA LEU A 507 -7.31 -29.06 27.59
C LEU A 507 -7.97 -27.69 27.50
N LEU A 508 -7.86 -27.03 26.34
CA LEU A 508 -8.50 -25.76 26.06
C LEU A 508 -9.84 -25.94 25.34
N PRO A 509 -10.84 -25.09 25.64
CA PRO A 509 -10.79 -23.97 26.58
C PRO A 509 -10.87 -24.40 28.06
N LEU A 510 -10.23 -23.63 28.94
CA LEU A 510 -10.25 -23.83 30.39
C LEU A 510 -11.62 -23.47 30.99
N SER A 511 -11.94 -24.11 32.11
CA SER A 511 -13.06 -23.68 32.95
C SER A 511 -12.72 -22.40 33.73
N LYS A 512 -13.64 -21.43 33.74
CA LYS A 512 -13.57 -20.23 34.60
C LYS A 512 -13.73 -20.55 36.10
N THR A 513 -14.06 -21.79 36.46
CA THR A 513 -14.22 -22.24 37.85
C THR A 513 -13.04 -23.07 38.37
N LEU A 514 -11.90 -23.07 37.68
CA LEU A 514 -10.67 -23.68 38.19
C LEU A 514 -10.31 -23.10 39.56
N ARG A 515 -9.75 -23.93 40.45
CA ARG A 515 -9.46 -23.52 41.82
C ARG A 515 -8.17 -22.70 41.90
N THR A 516 -7.10 -23.16 41.25
CA THR A 516 -5.81 -22.47 41.26
C THR A 516 -5.16 -22.48 39.86
N ILE A 517 -4.78 -21.30 39.38
CA ILE A 517 -4.05 -21.10 38.12
C ILE A 517 -2.71 -20.45 38.44
N ALA A 518 -1.60 -21.03 37.97
CA ALA A 518 -0.31 -20.33 37.95
C ALA A 518 -0.16 -19.58 36.63
N VAL A 519 0.26 -18.31 36.68
CA VAL A 519 0.61 -17.50 35.51
C VAL A 519 2.07 -17.10 35.68
N LEU A 520 2.94 -17.64 34.83
CA LEU A 520 4.39 -17.65 35.01
C LEU A 520 5.11 -17.11 33.77
N GLY A 521 6.36 -16.70 33.95
CA GLY A 521 7.23 -16.26 32.87
C GLY A 521 7.39 -14.73 32.79
N PRO A 522 8.46 -14.24 32.13
CA PRO A 522 8.72 -12.81 32.01
C PRO A 522 7.55 -12.04 31.37
N GLY A 523 6.90 -12.61 30.36
CA GLY A 523 5.79 -11.95 29.65
C GLY A 523 4.43 -12.03 30.35
N ALA A 524 4.34 -12.64 31.54
CA ALA A 524 3.07 -12.88 32.21
C ALA A 524 2.39 -11.60 32.69
N ASP A 525 3.16 -10.70 33.30
CA ASP A 525 2.70 -9.36 33.71
C ASP A 525 3.41 -8.20 32.97
N ASP A 526 4.24 -8.52 31.98
CA ASP A 526 4.95 -7.56 31.13
C ASP A 526 4.69 -7.87 29.64
N LEU A 527 3.59 -7.31 29.11
CA LEU A 527 3.16 -7.53 27.73
C LEU A 527 4.10 -6.82 26.76
N GLN A 528 4.62 -7.54 25.77
CA GLN A 528 5.53 -6.98 24.76
C GLN A 528 4.74 -6.44 23.55
N PRO A 529 4.76 -5.12 23.27
CA PRO A 529 3.93 -4.52 22.24
C PRO A 529 4.51 -4.56 20.82
N GLY A 530 5.82 -4.72 20.67
CA GLY A 530 6.53 -4.52 19.38
C GLY A 530 7.41 -3.28 19.36
N ASP A 531 8.36 -3.27 18.43
CA ASP A 531 9.13 -2.09 18.05
C ASP A 531 8.21 -1.04 17.40
N TYR A 532 8.72 0.16 17.12
CA TYR A 532 7.90 1.26 16.61
C TYR A 532 6.68 1.62 17.50
N THR A 533 6.61 1.11 18.73
CA THR A 533 5.55 1.41 19.70
C THR A 533 5.76 2.79 20.32
N PRO A 534 4.72 3.64 20.42
CA PRO A 534 4.83 4.95 21.06
C PRO A 534 5.14 4.86 22.55
N LYS A 535 5.55 5.99 23.13
CA LYS A 535 5.68 6.10 24.58
C LYS A 535 4.38 5.68 25.28
N LEU A 536 4.49 4.68 26.14
CA LEU A 536 3.36 4.07 26.85
C LEU A 536 2.85 4.96 27.99
N LEU A 537 1.54 4.92 28.23
CA LEU A 537 0.94 5.43 29.47
C LEU A 537 0.84 4.32 30.53
N PRO A 538 0.87 4.66 31.84
CA PRO A 538 0.69 3.68 32.91
C PRO A 538 -0.59 2.85 32.72
N GLY A 539 -0.45 1.53 32.70
CA GLY A 539 -1.56 0.60 32.56
C GLY A 539 -2.19 0.55 31.16
N GLN A 540 -1.56 1.14 30.14
CA GLN A 540 -2.05 1.07 28.76
C GLN A 540 -2.01 -0.37 28.23
N LEU A 541 -0.89 -1.06 28.39
CA LEU A 541 -0.76 -2.47 28.01
C LEU A 541 -1.44 -3.35 29.06
N LYS A 542 -2.33 -4.23 28.61
CA LYS A 542 -3.01 -5.21 29.47
C LYS A 542 -2.33 -6.56 29.34
N SER A 543 -1.63 -6.96 30.40
CA SER A 543 -0.91 -8.23 30.46
C SER A 543 -1.82 -9.46 30.44
N VAL A 544 -1.26 -10.62 30.11
CA VAL A 544 -1.97 -11.91 30.18
C VAL A 544 -2.46 -12.18 31.61
N LEU A 545 -1.66 -11.85 32.62
CA LEU A 545 -2.08 -11.91 34.03
C LEU A 545 -3.30 -11.04 34.31
N THR A 546 -3.31 -9.81 33.79
CA THR A 546 -4.44 -8.88 33.92
C THR A 546 -5.70 -9.44 33.24
N GLY A 547 -5.56 -9.97 32.02
CA GLY A 547 -6.65 -10.63 31.29
C GLY A 547 -7.24 -11.81 32.06
N ILE A 548 -6.40 -12.72 32.56
CA ILE A 548 -6.84 -13.90 33.32
C ILE A 548 -7.54 -13.49 34.61
N LYS A 549 -6.97 -12.56 35.39
CA LYS A 549 -7.60 -12.04 36.61
C LYS A 549 -8.96 -11.39 36.34
N GLY A 550 -9.14 -10.76 35.18
CA GLY A 550 -10.41 -10.18 34.75
C GLY A 550 -11.45 -11.22 34.31
N ALA A 551 -11.01 -12.36 33.78
CA ALA A 551 -11.89 -13.41 33.26
C ALA A 551 -12.40 -14.40 34.33
N VAL A 552 -11.63 -14.65 35.39
CA VAL A 552 -11.99 -15.62 36.45
C VAL A 552 -12.67 -14.97 37.65
N GLY A 553 -13.43 -15.76 38.41
CA GLY A 553 -14.07 -15.29 39.65
C GLY A 553 -13.06 -15.11 40.80
N LYS A 554 -13.46 -14.37 41.85
CA LYS A 554 -12.63 -14.09 43.05
C LYS A 554 -12.20 -15.35 43.83
N GLN A 555 -12.83 -16.48 43.54
CA GLN A 555 -12.66 -17.78 44.18
C GLN A 555 -11.54 -18.58 43.52
N THR A 556 -11.20 -18.27 42.27
CA THR A 556 -10.03 -18.81 41.59
C THR A 556 -8.79 -18.11 42.11
N LYS A 557 -7.87 -18.88 42.70
CA LYS A 557 -6.59 -18.38 43.16
C LYS A 557 -5.62 -18.26 41.98
N VAL A 558 -5.27 -17.04 41.61
CA VAL A 558 -4.25 -16.78 40.58
C VAL A 558 -2.90 -16.57 41.26
N LEU A 559 -1.97 -17.50 41.06
CA LEU A 559 -0.58 -17.40 41.51
C LEU A 559 0.25 -16.80 40.37
N TYR A 560 1.07 -15.79 40.69
CA TYR A 560 1.95 -15.16 39.71
C TYR A 560 3.40 -15.24 40.18
N GLU A 561 4.30 -15.63 39.28
CA GLU A 561 5.74 -15.51 39.46
C GLU A 561 6.42 -15.28 38.11
N GLN A 562 7.26 -14.25 38.00
CA GLN A 562 8.01 -13.95 36.77
C GLN A 562 8.95 -15.10 36.37
N GLY A 563 9.61 -15.74 37.34
CA GLY A 563 10.48 -16.89 37.11
C GLY A 563 11.86 -16.52 36.56
N CYS A 564 11.96 -15.72 35.50
CA CYS A 564 13.22 -15.14 35.00
C CYS A 564 12.97 -13.84 34.24
N ASP A 565 14.01 -13.04 34.04
CA ASP A 565 13.98 -11.93 33.08
C ASP A 565 13.96 -12.46 31.61
N PHE A 566 13.57 -11.59 30.66
CA PHE A 566 13.61 -11.91 29.24
C PHE A 566 15.03 -12.23 28.74
N THR A 567 16.03 -11.47 29.17
CA THR A 567 17.39 -11.54 28.59
C THR A 567 18.52 -11.62 29.61
N ASN A 568 18.33 -11.09 30.82
CA ASN A 568 19.32 -11.10 31.88
C ASN A 568 19.41 -12.49 32.54
N PRO A 569 20.53 -13.23 32.37
CA PRO A 569 20.65 -14.58 32.90
C PRO A 569 20.77 -14.64 34.43
N ASP A 570 21.13 -13.52 35.08
CA ASP A 570 21.36 -13.45 36.53
C ASP A 570 20.07 -13.11 37.30
N GLU A 571 19.04 -12.61 36.62
CA GLU A 571 17.76 -12.26 37.21
C GLU A 571 16.76 -13.42 37.06
N THR A 572 16.82 -14.35 38.01
CA THR A 572 16.00 -15.57 38.00
C THR A 572 15.53 -15.99 39.38
N ASN A 573 14.32 -16.55 39.42
CA ASN A 573 13.71 -17.21 40.56
C ASN A 573 12.88 -18.43 40.11
N ILE A 574 13.47 -19.26 39.24
CA ILE A 574 12.87 -20.52 38.75
C ILE A 574 12.33 -21.40 39.90
N PRO A 575 13.01 -21.60 41.05
CA PRO A 575 12.46 -22.42 42.14
C PRO A 575 11.11 -21.92 42.67
N LYS A 576 10.88 -20.60 42.69
CA LYS A 576 9.60 -20.01 43.13
C LYS A 576 8.51 -20.21 42.09
N ALA A 577 8.83 -20.12 40.80
CA ALA A 577 7.91 -20.45 39.71
C ALA A 577 7.52 -21.94 39.74
N VAL A 578 8.47 -22.85 39.95
CA VAL A 578 8.23 -24.30 40.13
C VAL A 578 7.31 -24.58 41.33
N LYS A 579 7.51 -23.86 42.45
CA LYS A 579 6.64 -23.94 43.63
C LYS A 579 5.21 -23.49 43.31
N ALA A 580 5.04 -22.35 42.63
CA ALA A 580 3.73 -21.84 42.21
C ALA A 580 3.02 -22.82 41.25
N ALA A 581 3.76 -23.38 40.29
CA ALA A 581 3.26 -24.41 39.38
C ALA A 581 2.75 -25.64 40.14
N SER A 582 3.55 -26.18 41.06
CA SER A 582 3.22 -27.38 41.83
C SER A 582 1.94 -27.24 42.68
N GLN A 583 1.61 -26.01 43.10
CA GLN A 583 0.40 -25.67 43.87
C GLN A 583 -0.85 -25.44 43.01
N SER A 584 -0.71 -25.43 41.68
CA SER A 584 -1.77 -25.05 40.75
C SER A 584 -2.41 -26.26 40.07
N ASP A 585 -3.62 -26.08 39.56
CA ASP A 585 -4.33 -27.09 38.78
C ASP A 585 -3.84 -27.05 37.32
N VAL A 586 -3.52 -25.85 36.82
CA VAL A 586 -2.96 -25.60 35.49
C VAL A 586 -1.94 -24.46 35.56
N VAL A 587 -0.96 -24.50 34.64
CA VAL A 587 0.05 -23.46 34.48
C VAL A 587 -0.11 -22.78 33.13
N ILE A 588 -0.19 -21.45 33.15
CA ILE A 588 -0.07 -20.59 31.98
C ILE A 588 1.34 -20.01 32.00
N MET A 589 2.17 -20.37 31.02
CA MET A 589 3.55 -19.89 30.89
C MET A 589 3.62 -18.89 29.74
N VAL A 590 4.12 -17.68 29.97
CA VAL A 590 4.20 -16.62 28.96
C VAL A 590 5.66 -16.26 28.70
N LEU A 591 6.17 -16.70 27.55
CA LEU A 591 7.58 -16.58 27.14
C LEU A 591 7.67 -15.94 25.75
N GLY A 592 8.87 -15.51 25.35
CA GLY A 592 9.16 -15.08 23.99
C GLY A 592 10.17 -13.94 23.89
N ASP A 593 9.92 -13.03 22.96
CA ASP A 593 10.77 -11.87 22.68
C ASP A 593 10.66 -10.80 23.76
N CYS A 594 11.71 -10.00 23.94
CA CYS A 594 11.62 -8.67 24.52
C CYS A 594 11.60 -7.66 23.37
N SER A 595 10.43 -7.07 23.13
CA SER A 595 10.22 -6.04 22.11
C SER A 595 9.40 -4.94 22.75
N THR A 596 10.00 -3.76 22.90
CA THR A 596 9.46 -2.66 23.70
C THR A 596 9.42 -1.36 22.91
N SER A 597 8.70 -0.37 23.43
CA SER A 597 8.67 0.98 22.86
C SER A 597 10.08 1.54 22.64
N GLU A 598 10.25 2.30 21.55
CA GLU A 598 11.48 3.07 21.30
C GLU A 598 11.80 4.12 22.38
N ALA A 599 10.84 4.43 23.26
CA ALA A 599 11.10 5.28 24.42
C ALA A 599 11.82 4.55 25.57
N THR A 600 11.92 3.22 25.53
CA THR A 600 12.56 2.39 26.55
C THR A 600 14.00 2.05 26.12
N ASN A 601 14.99 2.54 26.87
CA ASN A 601 16.41 2.47 26.50
C ASN A 601 17.27 1.60 27.43
N ASP A 602 16.71 1.16 28.56
CA ASP A 602 17.38 0.43 29.63
C ASP A 602 17.14 -1.08 29.58
N VAL A 603 16.56 -1.57 28.48
CA VAL A 603 16.27 -2.98 28.25
C VAL A 603 17.00 -3.48 27.00
N ARG A 604 17.48 -4.72 27.06
CA ARG A 604 18.03 -5.40 25.88
C ARG A 604 16.89 -6.01 25.07
N LYS A 605 16.61 -5.43 23.91
CA LYS A 605 15.63 -5.96 22.95
C LYS A 605 16.16 -7.22 22.27
N THR A 606 15.25 -8.11 21.86
CA THR A 606 15.57 -9.34 21.11
C THR A 606 14.94 -9.37 19.73
N CYS A 607 14.01 -8.45 19.45
CA CYS A 607 13.29 -8.33 18.18
C CYS A 607 13.16 -6.86 17.79
N GLY A 608 12.84 -6.60 16.52
CA GLY A 608 12.79 -5.28 15.91
C GLY A 608 14.07 -4.85 15.21
N GLU A 609 14.07 -3.64 14.66
CA GLU A 609 15.19 -3.06 13.91
C GLU A 609 16.52 -3.16 14.68
N ASN A 610 17.59 -3.62 14.00
CA ASN A 610 18.91 -3.92 14.57
C ASN A 610 18.97 -4.98 15.69
N ASN A 611 17.90 -5.75 15.93
CA ASN A 611 17.83 -6.77 16.99
C ASN A 611 17.60 -8.17 16.41
N ASP A 612 18.54 -8.64 15.58
CA ASP A 612 18.54 -9.99 14.99
C ASP A 612 18.81 -11.09 16.04
N TRP A 613 18.26 -12.28 15.82
CA TRP A 613 18.39 -13.41 16.75
C TRP A 613 18.94 -14.68 16.10
N ALA A 614 20.17 -15.04 16.46
CA ALA A 614 20.94 -16.03 15.72
C ALA A 614 20.56 -17.51 15.97
N THR A 615 20.02 -17.85 17.16
CA THR A 615 19.82 -19.26 17.56
C THR A 615 18.37 -19.73 17.44
N LEU A 616 17.41 -18.79 17.43
CA LEU A 616 15.98 -19.07 17.57
C LEU A 616 15.61 -19.90 18.81
N ILE A 617 16.49 -19.96 19.82
CA ILE A 617 16.15 -20.47 21.16
C ILE A 617 15.57 -19.31 21.97
N LEU A 618 14.59 -19.59 22.83
CA LEU A 618 13.98 -18.58 23.71
C LEU A 618 15.06 -17.81 24.49
N PRO A 619 15.03 -16.46 24.52
CA PRO A 619 16.08 -15.65 25.13
C PRO A 619 16.27 -15.88 26.64
N GLY A 620 17.47 -15.54 27.12
CA GLY A 620 17.78 -15.59 28.55
C GLY A 620 17.64 -16.99 29.15
N LYS A 621 16.91 -17.08 30.27
CA LYS A 621 16.66 -18.34 31.01
C LYS A 621 15.27 -18.92 30.77
N GLN A 622 14.55 -18.43 29.76
CA GLN A 622 13.17 -18.80 29.49
C GLN A 622 13.02 -20.30 29.12
N GLN A 623 13.96 -20.85 28.34
CA GLN A 623 13.97 -22.28 28.04
C GLN A 623 14.17 -23.14 29.30
N GLU A 624 15.07 -22.73 30.20
CA GLU A 624 15.31 -23.43 31.47
C GLU A 624 14.08 -23.37 32.40
N LEU A 625 13.43 -22.20 32.47
CA LEU A 625 12.17 -22.02 33.20
C LEU A 625 11.06 -22.94 32.68
N LEU A 626 10.87 -23.01 31.35
CA LEU A 626 9.88 -23.87 30.72
C LEU A 626 10.08 -25.33 31.13
N GLU A 627 11.31 -25.82 30.99
CA GLU A 627 11.64 -27.21 31.29
C GLU A 627 11.45 -27.55 32.77
N ALA A 628 11.92 -26.69 33.66
CA ALA A 628 11.79 -26.87 35.10
C ALA A 628 10.32 -26.91 35.55
N VAL A 629 9.47 -26.08 34.96
CA VAL A 629 8.04 -26.04 35.29
C VAL A 629 7.29 -27.22 34.68
N CYS A 630 7.58 -27.61 33.43
CA CYS A 630 7.02 -28.83 32.85
C CYS A 630 7.41 -30.09 33.65
N ALA A 631 8.61 -30.13 34.24
CA ALA A 631 9.07 -31.24 35.09
C ALA A 631 8.22 -31.43 36.37
N THR A 632 7.37 -30.48 36.75
CA THR A 632 6.41 -30.65 37.86
C THR A 632 5.28 -31.65 37.55
N GLY A 633 5.10 -32.02 36.28
CA GLY A 633 4.02 -32.89 35.81
C GLY A 633 2.65 -32.20 35.73
N LYS A 634 2.57 -30.90 36.01
CA LYS A 634 1.35 -30.10 35.86
C LYS A 634 1.06 -29.82 34.38
N PRO A 635 -0.21 -29.70 33.98
CA PRO A 635 -0.53 -29.30 32.61
C PRO A 635 -0.05 -27.86 32.38
N VAL A 636 0.92 -27.69 31.47
CA VAL A 636 1.47 -26.39 31.06
C VAL A 636 0.88 -25.99 29.72
N ILE A 637 0.38 -24.75 29.65
CA ILE A 637 -0.03 -24.05 28.44
C ILE A 637 1.01 -22.97 28.18
N LEU A 638 1.73 -23.07 27.06
CA LEU A 638 2.66 -22.04 26.62
C LEU A 638 1.92 -20.99 25.80
N ILE A 639 2.10 -19.73 26.17
CA ILE A 639 1.71 -18.55 25.40
C ILE A 639 2.99 -17.88 24.93
N LEU A 640 3.21 -17.88 23.62
CA LEU A 640 4.39 -17.32 23.01
C LEU A 640 4.10 -15.87 22.57
N GLN A 641 4.77 -14.89 23.19
CA GLN A 641 4.80 -13.50 22.72
C GLN A 641 6.02 -13.31 21.81
N ALA A 642 5.83 -13.41 20.50
CA ALA A 642 6.95 -13.46 19.56
C ALA A 642 6.75 -12.55 18.35
N GLY A 643 7.83 -11.89 17.94
CA GLY A 643 7.93 -11.16 16.68
C GLY A 643 8.40 -12.03 15.51
N ARG A 644 8.72 -13.30 15.77
CA ARG A 644 9.26 -14.26 14.79
C ARG A 644 8.97 -15.71 15.18
N PRO A 645 9.13 -16.68 14.27
CA PRO A 645 9.17 -18.09 14.64
C PRO A 645 10.37 -18.46 15.52
N TYR A 646 10.14 -19.28 16.55
CA TYR A 646 11.17 -19.83 17.45
C TYR A 646 11.33 -21.35 17.26
N ASP A 647 12.50 -21.88 17.59
CA ASP A 647 12.69 -23.30 17.86
C ASP A 647 11.97 -23.65 19.17
N ILE A 648 10.81 -24.28 19.02
CA ILE A 648 9.94 -24.70 20.14
C ILE A 648 9.70 -26.21 20.13
N LEU A 649 10.61 -27.00 19.54
CA LEU A 649 10.45 -28.46 19.46
C LEU A 649 10.22 -29.08 20.84
N LYS A 650 11.07 -28.74 21.81
CA LYS A 650 10.95 -29.25 23.17
C LYS A 650 9.67 -28.78 23.88
N ALA A 651 9.22 -27.55 23.60
CA ALA A 651 7.94 -27.07 24.10
C ALA A 651 6.77 -27.89 23.52
N SER A 652 6.82 -28.22 22.22
CA SER A 652 5.80 -29.05 21.56
C SER A 652 5.70 -30.44 22.16
N GLU A 653 6.79 -31.01 22.65
CA GLU A 653 6.80 -32.31 23.32
C GLU A 653 6.20 -32.22 24.74
N MET A 654 6.62 -31.21 25.51
CA MET A 654 6.35 -31.11 26.95
C MET A 654 5.03 -30.41 27.30
N CYS A 655 4.61 -29.40 26.54
CA CYS A 655 3.41 -28.62 26.84
C CYS A 655 2.13 -29.37 26.43
N LYS A 656 1.04 -29.09 27.13
CA LYS A 656 -0.30 -29.60 26.79
C LYS A 656 -1.00 -28.72 25.76
N ALA A 657 -0.73 -27.42 25.75
CA ALA A 657 -1.16 -26.54 24.68
C ALA A 657 -0.11 -25.46 24.40
N ILE A 658 -0.11 -24.94 23.18
CA ILE A 658 0.77 -23.86 22.73
C ILE A 658 -0.08 -22.88 21.93
N LEU A 659 -0.06 -21.60 22.31
CA LEU A 659 -0.65 -20.51 21.54
C LEU A 659 0.42 -19.48 21.22
N VAL A 660 0.39 -18.96 20.01
CA VAL A 660 1.18 -17.80 19.60
C VAL A 660 0.28 -16.58 19.76
N ASN A 661 0.65 -15.71 20.70
CA ASN A 661 0.01 -14.41 20.92
C ASN A 661 0.66 -13.31 20.07
N TRP A 662 1.74 -13.64 19.35
CA TRP A 662 2.59 -12.69 18.64
C TRP A 662 2.99 -11.50 19.54
N LEU A 663 3.13 -10.31 18.97
CA LEU A 663 3.18 -9.04 19.70
C LEU A 663 1.80 -8.38 19.56
N PRO A 664 0.91 -8.53 20.57
CA PRO A 664 -0.55 -8.44 20.37
C PRO A 664 -1.14 -7.03 20.53
N GLY A 665 -0.32 -6.00 20.72
CA GLY A 665 -0.80 -4.66 21.06
C GLY A 665 -1.45 -4.57 22.43
N GLN A 666 -2.10 -3.44 22.73
CA GLN A 666 -2.43 -3.08 24.12
C GLN A 666 -3.52 -3.96 24.79
N GLU A 667 -4.39 -4.59 24.00
CA GLU A 667 -5.48 -5.46 24.50
C GLU A 667 -5.14 -6.96 24.38
N GLY A 668 -3.86 -7.30 24.19
CA GLY A 668 -3.42 -8.69 23.97
C GLY A 668 -3.69 -9.65 25.12
N GLY A 669 -3.58 -9.19 26.37
CA GLY A 669 -3.90 -10.01 27.55
C GLY A 669 -5.38 -10.38 27.64
N PRO A 670 -6.31 -9.41 27.59
CA PRO A 670 -7.75 -9.67 27.52
C PRO A 670 -8.15 -10.54 26.34
N ALA A 671 -7.60 -10.32 25.14
CA ALA A 671 -7.86 -11.17 23.98
C ALA A 671 -7.40 -12.63 24.20
N MET A 672 -6.21 -12.81 24.79
CA MET A 672 -5.71 -14.14 25.16
C MET A 672 -6.59 -14.82 26.21
N ALA A 673 -7.11 -14.07 27.19
CA ALA A 673 -8.06 -14.61 28.16
C ALA A 673 -9.37 -15.07 27.49
N ASP A 674 -9.88 -14.32 26.52
CA ASP A 674 -11.08 -14.72 25.76
C ASP A 674 -10.87 -16.08 25.06
N VAL A 675 -9.67 -16.31 24.50
CA VAL A 675 -9.29 -17.60 23.92
C VAL A 675 -9.17 -18.67 24.99
N LEU A 676 -8.33 -18.46 26.00
CA LEU A 676 -8.05 -19.46 27.05
C LEU A 676 -9.31 -20.01 27.72
N PHE A 677 -10.33 -19.17 27.93
CA PHE A 677 -11.58 -19.55 28.57
C PHE A 677 -12.74 -19.80 27.58
N GLY A 678 -12.49 -19.73 26.28
CA GLY A 678 -13.43 -20.11 25.23
C GLY A 678 -14.56 -19.12 24.97
N ASP A 679 -14.41 -17.86 25.39
CA ASP A 679 -15.27 -16.75 24.99
C ASP A 679 -15.04 -16.37 23.52
N TYR A 680 -13.84 -16.65 23.00
CA TYR A 680 -13.48 -16.56 21.60
C TYR A 680 -12.89 -17.89 21.10
N ASN A 681 -13.32 -18.33 19.92
CA ASN A 681 -12.77 -19.51 19.26
C ASN A 681 -11.60 -19.10 18.35
N PRO A 682 -10.33 -19.49 18.63
CA PRO A 682 -9.19 -19.04 17.85
C PRO A 682 -9.26 -19.52 16.41
N ALA A 683 -8.87 -18.62 15.50
CA ALA A 683 -8.87 -18.86 14.06
C ALA A 683 -7.70 -18.19 13.34
N GLY A 684 -6.70 -17.68 14.07
CA GLY A 684 -5.46 -17.23 13.44
C GLY A 684 -4.77 -18.38 12.71
N ARG A 685 -4.00 -18.05 11.68
CA ARG A 685 -3.18 -18.98 10.91
C ARG A 685 -1.76 -18.46 10.80
N LEU A 686 -0.77 -19.35 10.86
CA LEU A 686 0.65 -18.99 10.80
C LEU A 686 0.98 -18.22 9.51
N PRO A 687 1.47 -16.97 9.59
CA PRO A 687 1.97 -16.21 8.44
C PRO A 687 3.43 -16.56 8.10
N MET A 688 4.11 -17.32 8.97
CA MET A 688 5.46 -17.84 8.78
C MET A 688 5.58 -19.26 9.33
N THR A 689 6.45 -20.05 8.70
CA THR A 689 6.75 -21.44 9.06
C THR A 689 7.63 -21.50 10.32
N PHE A 690 7.31 -22.41 11.24
CA PHE A 690 8.09 -22.64 12.46
C PHE A 690 9.13 -23.75 12.24
N PRO A 691 10.44 -23.46 12.42
CA PRO A 691 11.48 -24.47 12.30
C PRO A 691 11.53 -25.37 13.53
N ARG A 692 12.11 -26.56 13.36
CA ARG A 692 12.55 -27.46 14.44
C ARG A 692 13.93 -27.10 14.99
N HIS A 693 14.73 -26.40 14.20
CA HIS A 693 16.07 -25.94 14.56
C HIS A 693 16.51 -24.85 13.57
N VAL A 694 17.32 -23.90 14.02
CA VAL A 694 17.82 -22.81 13.15
C VAL A 694 18.62 -23.30 11.93
N GLY A 695 19.23 -24.49 12.02
CA GLY A 695 19.94 -25.13 10.91
C GLY A 695 19.06 -25.52 9.71
N GLN A 696 17.73 -25.50 9.86
CA GLN A 696 16.79 -25.71 8.75
C GLN A 696 16.66 -24.48 7.84
N LEU A 697 17.10 -23.29 8.29
CA LEU A 697 16.88 -22.06 7.53
C LEU A 697 17.75 -21.98 6.27
N PRO A 698 17.22 -21.43 5.16
CA PRO A 698 15.85 -20.92 5.00
C PRO A 698 14.79 -22.04 4.91
N LEU A 699 13.64 -21.84 5.57
CA LEU A 699 12.56 -22.84 5.70
C LEU A 699 11.18 -22.23 5.41
N TYR A 700 10.97 -21.70 4.22
CA TYR A 700 9.66 -21.22 3.75
C TYR A 700 8.91 -22.31 2.97
N TYR A 701 7.58 -22.30 3.04
CA TYR A 701 6.74 -23.40 2.51
C TYR A 701 6.84 -23.62 0.98
N ASN A 702 7.11 -22.55 0.22
CA ASN A 702 7.11 -22.55 -1.25
C ASN A 702 8.50 -22.75 -1.85
N PHE A 703 9.32 -23.63 -1.27
CA PHE A 703 10.69 -23.90 -1.74
C PHE A 703 10.73 -24.54 -3.14
N LYS A 704 11.91 -24.54 -3.77
CA LYS A 704 12.17 -25.17 -5.07
C LYS A 704 12.81 -26.55 -4.88
N THR A 705 12.51 -27.51 -5.76
CA THR A 705 12.92 -28.92 -5.63
C THR A 705 14.45 -29.15 -5.56
N SER A 706 14.94 -30.12 -4.78
CA SER A 706 16.39 -30.39 -4.65
C SER A 706 16.94 -31.42 -5.65
N GLY A 707 16.10 -32.36 -6.11
CA GLY A 707 16.53 -33.52 -6.91
C GLY A 707 17.37 -34.55 -6.14
N ARG A 708 17.51 -34.39 -4.82
CA ARG A 708 18.28 -35.26 -3.91
C ARG A 708 17.51 -35.50 -2.62
N ARG A 709 18.13 -36.19 -1.65
CA ARG A 709 17.61 -36.32 -0.29
C ARG A 709 17.43 -34.92 0.33
N TYR A 710 16.29 -34.70 0.97
CA TYR A 710 15.98 -33.46 1.71
C TYR A 710 16.36 -33.54 3.19
N GLU A 711 16.21 -34.72 3.81
CA GLU A 711 16.54 -34.92 5.22
C GLU A 711 18.02 -34.60 5.50
N TYR A 712 18.28 -33.98 6.66
CA TYR A 712 19.61 -33.86 7.20
C TYR A 712 20.11 -35.24 7.70
N VAL A 713 21.40 -35.35 8.03
CA VAL A 713 21.96 -36.59 8.57
C VAL A 713 21.44 -36.86 9.98
N ASP A 714 21.18 -35.80 10.73
CA ASP A 714 20.91 -35.75 12.16
C ASP A 714 19.51 -35.22 12.52
N MET A 715 18.74 -34.73 11.54
CA MET A 715 17.37 -34.28 11.76
C MET A 715 16.48 -34.41 10.50
N GLU A 716 15.16 -34.36 10.71
CA GLU A 716 14.20 -34.34 9.60
C GLU A 716 14.10 -32.97 8.90
N TYR A 717 13.69 -32.98 7.64
CA TYR A 717 13.50 -31.78 6.82
C TYR A 717 12.21 -31.01 7.14
N TYR A 718 11.17 -31.68 7.62
CA TYR A 718 9.86 -31.07 7.79
C TYR A 718 9.88 -29.95 8.85
N PRO A 719 9.11 -28.86 8.63
CA PRO A 719 8.94 -27.84 9.65
C PRO A 719 8.20 -28.41 10.87
N LEU A 720 8.34 -27.73 12.00
CA LEU A 720 7.57 -28.08 13.20
C LEU A 720 6.09 -27.72 13.01
N TYR A 721 5.82 -26.52 12.50
CA TYR A 721 4.49 -26.10 12.06
C TYR A 721 4.62 -25.37 10.73
N ARG A 722 3.83 -25.79 9.74
CA ARG A 722 3.85 -25.24 8.38
C ARG A 722 3.08 -23.93 8.26
N PHE A 723 3.41 -23.15 7.24
CA PHE A 723 2.65 -21.96 6.82
C PHE A 723 1.14 -22.22 6.75
N GLY A 724 0.34 -21.24 7.18
CA GLY A 724 -1.11 -21.31 7.17
C GLY A 724 -1.71 -22.25 8.22
N PHE A 725 -0.92 -22.86 9.13
CA PHE A 725 -1.44 -23.75 10.18
C PHE A 725 -2.07 -22.97 11.35
N GLY A 726 -3.13 -23.52 11.96
CA GLY A 726 -3.71 -23.04 13.21
C GLY A 726 -4.94 -23.86 13.60
N LEU A 727 -5.03 -24.25 14.87
CA LEU A 727 -6.14 -25.03 15.41
C LEU A 727 -7.32 -24.13 15.81
N SER A 728 -8.48 -24.76 15.98
CA SER A 728 -9.73 -24.15 16.46
C SER A 728 -10.35 -25.04 17.54
N TYR A 729 -11.27 -24.49 18.35
CA TYR A 729 -12.15 -25.27 19.24
C TYR A 729 -13.29 -25.97 18.50
N THR A 730 -13.39 -25.76 17.19
CA THR A 730 -14.25 -26.53 16.30
C THR A 730 -13.41 -27.15 15.18
N SER A 731 -14.03 -27.96 14.33
CA SER A 731 -13.37 -28.60 13.19
C SER A 731 -14.16 -28.33 11.91
N PHE A 732 -13.43 -28.28 10.80
CA PHE A 732 -13.97 -28.00 9.48
C PHE A 732 -13.65 -29.13 8.52
N GLU A 733 -14.59 -29.45 7.65
CA GLU A 733 -14.40 -30.40 6.54
C GLU A 733 -14.56 -29.69 5.19
N TYR A 734 -13.66 -30.01 4.27
CA TYR A 734 -13.67 -29.56 2.88
C TYR A 734 -14.25 -30.63 1.96
N SER A 735 -15.02 -30.22 0.96
CA SER A 735 -15.64 -31.13 -0.01
C SER A 735 -16.01 -30.42 -1.32
N ASN A 736 -16.50 -31.18 -2.30
CA ASN A 736 -17.08 -30.66 -3.54
C ASN A 736 -16.18 -29.68 -4.31
N LEU A 737 -14.89 -30.02 -4.47
CA LEU A 737 -13.98 -29.25 -5.28
C LEU A 737 -14.48 -29.20 -6.73
N LYS A 738 -14.61 -27.99 -7.27
CA LYS A 738 -14.87 -27.75 -8.69
C LYS A 738 -13.76 -26.85 -9.22
N ILE A 739 -13.17 -27.27 -10.33
CA ILE A 739 -12.15 -26.51 -11.04
C ILE A 739 -12.65 -26.35 -12.47
N GLN A 740 -12.73 -25.12 -12.95
CA GLN A 740 -13.17 -24.83 -14.30
C GLN A 740 -12.27 -23.79 -14.97
N GLU A 741 -11.59 -24.23 -16.03
CA GLU A 741 -10.98 -23.32 -17.00
C GLU A 741 -12.09 -22.66 -17.85
N LYS A 742 -12.08 -21.34 -17.92
CA LYS A 742 -13.00 -20.50 -18.69
C LYS A 742 -12.42 -20.22 -20.08
N ALA A 743 -13.27 -19.78 -21.01
CA ALA A 743 -12.87 -19.48 -22.39
C ALA A 743 -11.87 -18.32 -22.53
N ASN A 744 -11.76 -17.45 -21.53
CA ASN A 744 -10.75 -16.38 -21.46
C ASN A 744 -9.45 -16.83 -20.77
N GLY A 745 -9.32 -18.12 -20.41
CA GLY A 745 -8.19 -18.67 -19.67
C GLY A 745 -8.26 -18.49 -18.15
N ASN A 746 -9.26 -17.78 -17.59
CA ASN A 746 -9.42 -17.73 -16.14
C ASN A 746 -9.72 -19.13 -15.59
N VAL A 747 -9.26 -19.41 -14.38
CA VAL A 747 -9.57 -20.65 -13.66
C VAL A 747 -10.44 -20.30 -12.45
N GLU A 748 -11.68 -20.77 -12.48
CA GLU A 748 -12.58 -20.69 -11.32
C GLU A 748 -12.42 -21.94 -10.45
N VAL A 749 -12.20 -21.74 -9.15
CA VAL A 749 -12.04 -22.81 -8.17
C VAL A 749 -13.06 -22.62 -7.05
N GLN A 750 -13.87 -23.64 -6.80
CA GLN A 750 -14.85 -23.63 -5.71
C GLN A 750 -14.65 -24.84 -4.80
N ALA A 751 -14.81 -24.65 -3.49
CA ALA A 751 -14.85 -25.73 -2.50
C ALA A 751 -15.92 -25.46 -1.45
N THR A 752 -16.53 -26.50 -0.90
CA THR A 752 -17.46 -26.38 0.22
C THR A 752 -16.73 -26.60 1.53
N VAL A 753 -16.89 -25.67 2.47
CA VAL A 753 -16.37 -25.75 3.83
C VAL A 753 -17.54 -25.92 4.79
N LYS A 754 -17.50 -26.95 5.63
CA LYS A 754 -18.52 -27.24 6.64
C LYS A 754 -17.91 -27.22 8.03
N ASN A 755 -18.55 -26.53 8.97
CA ASN A 755 -18.24 -26.70 10.38
C ASN A 755 -18.88 -27.99 10.89
N VAL A 756 -18.07 -28.97 11.27
CA VAL A 756 -18.53 -30.29 11.74
C VAL A 756 -18.39 -30.46 13.25
N GLY A 757 -17.85 -29.45 13.94
CA GLY A 757 -17.77 -29.46 15.40
C GLY A 757 -19.02 -28.90 16.06
N SER A 758 -18.92 -28.65 17.36
CA SER A 758 -20.04 -28.25 18.23
C SER A 758 -20.05 -26.75 18.58
N ARG A 759 -19.09 -25.97 18.07
CA ARG A 759 -18.94 -24.53 18.34
C ARG A 759 -18.90 -23.74 17.05
N ALA A 760 -19.45 -22.54 17.07
CA ALA A 760 -19.23 -21.58 15.99
C ALA A 760 -17.73 -21.21 15.92
N GLY A 761 -17.25 -20.89 14.73
CA GLY A 761 -15.85 -20.52 14.53
C GLY A 761 -15.58 -20.03 13.12
N ASP A 762 -14.42 -19.40 12.98
CA ASP A 762 -13.91 -18.98 11.68
C ASP A 762 -12.96 -20.05 11.11
N GLU A 763 -13.02 -20.22 9.80
CA GLU A 763 -12.06 -20.97 9.00
C GLU A 763 -11.41 -20.03 7.97
N VAL A 764 -10.13 -20.24 7.67
CA VAL A 764 -9.40 -19.54 6.62
C VAL A 764 -9.12 -20.53 5.50
N ALA A 765 -9.98 -20.56 4.50
CA ALA A 765 -9.81 -21.39 3.32
C ALA A 765 -8.71 -20.80 2.42
N GLN A 766 -7.71 -21.61 2.09
CA GLN A 766 -6.49 -21.18 1.37
C GLN A 766 -6.39 -21.96 0.06
N LEU A 767 -6.21 -21.25 -1.06
CA LEU A 767 -6.03 -21.80 -2.39
C LEU A 767 -4.54 -21.88 -2.73
N TYR A 768 -4.07 -23.09 -3.03
CA TYR A 768 -2.71 -23.37 -3.46
C TYR A 768 -2.65 -24.01 -4.84
N VAL A 769 -1.56 -23.73 -5.56
CA VAL A 769 -1.27 -24.31 -6.87
C VAL A 769 0.13 -24.91 -6.89
N THR A 770 0.25 -26.08 -7.51
CA THR A 770 1.53 -26.64 -7.96
C THR A 770 1.49 -26.78 -9.47
N ASP A 771 2.35 -26.03 -10.16
CA ASP A 771 2.67 -26.27 -11.57
C ASP A 771 3.52 -27.55 -11.65
N MET A 772 3.00 -28.62 -12.27
CA MET A 772 3.66 -29.93 -12.24
C MET A 772 4.90 -29.95 -13.14
N TYR A 773 4.81 -29.39 -14.35
CA TYR A 773 5.82 -29.46 -15.39
C TYR A 773 5.90 -28.13 -16.12
N ALA A 774 7.08 -27.52 -16.08
CA ALA A 774 7.34 -26.20 -16.63
C ALA A 774 8.70 -26.15 -17.34
N SER A 775 8.90 -25.17 -18.20
CA SER A 775 10.19 -24.90 -18.89
C SER A 775 11.32 -24.54 -17.93
N VAL A 776 10.99 -24.04 -16.74
CA VAL A 776 11.95 -23.68 -15.68
C VAL A 776 11.56 -24.29 -14.34
N LYS A 777 12.50 -24.24 -13.39
CA LYS A 777 12.28 -24.72 -12.03
C LYS A 777 11.27 -23.86 -11.28
N THR A 778 10.06 -24.37 -11.09
CA THR A 778 8.99 -23.75 -10.28
C THR A 778 8.96 -24.29 -8.84
N ARG A 779 8.22 -23.59 -7.97
CA ARG A 779 8.07 -23.92 -6.54
C ARG A 779 7.24 -25.18 -6.35
N VAL A 780 7.39 -25.84 -5.19
CA VAL A 780 6.62 -27.07 -4.90
C VAL A 780 5.14 -26.79 -4.70
N MET A 781 4.79 -25.60 -4.23
CA MET A 781 3.42 -25.09 -4.09
C MET A 781 3.46 -23.56 -3.91
N GLU A 782 2.38 -22.87 -4.24
CA GLU A 782 2.23 -21.42 -4.06
C GLU A 782 0.81 -21.08 -3.65
N LEU A 783 0.65 -20.23 -2.64
CA LEU A 783 -0.63 -19.60 -2.30
C LEU A 783 -1.04 -18.70 -3.47
N LYS A 784 -2.32 -18.74 -3.84
CA LYS A 784 -2.89 -17.88 -4.88
C LYS A 784 -4.01 -16.99 -4.35
N ASP A 785 -4.80 -17.45 -3.38
CA ASP A 785 -5.82 -16.65 -2.71
C ASP A 785 -6.24 -17.29 -1.36
N PHE A 786 -6.99 -16.57 -0.54
CA PHE A 786 -7.57 -17.05 0.71
C PHE A 786 -8.88 -16.33 1.06
N ALA A 787 -9.74 -17.00 1.84
CA ALA A 787 -10.99 -16.44 2.34
C ALA A 787 -11.23 -16.85 3.80
N ARG A 788 -11.37 -15.86 4.69
CA ARG A 788 -11.82 -16.08 6.07
C ARG A 788 -13.35 -16.08 6.12
N ILE A 789 -13.94 -17.15 6.66
CA ILE A 789 -15.39 -17.33 6.73
C ILE A 789 -15.82 -17.76 8.13
N HIS A 790 -16.93 -17.20 8.62
CA HIS A 790 -17.57 -17.61 9.87
C HIS A 790 -18.62 -18.68 9.61
N LEU A 791 -18.68 -19.73 10.44
CA LEU A 791 -19.66 -20.81 10.33
C LEU A 791 -20.21 -21.23 11.70
N GLN A 792 -21.53 -21.32 11.79
CA GLN A 792 -22.24 -21.97 12.90
C GLN A 792 -22.05 -23.50 12.88
N PRO A 793 -22.24 -24.22 14.00
CA PRO A 793 -22.18 -25.69 14.01
C PRO A 793 -23.11 -26.31 12.96
N GLY A 794 -22.56 -27.17 12.10
CA GLY A 794 -23.29 -27.84 11.02
C GLY A 794 -23.49 -26.99 9.75
N GLU A 795 -23.22 -25.68 9.78
CA GLU A 795 -23.33 -24.79 8.62
C GLU A 795 -22.27 -25.13 7.57
N SER A 796 -22.62 -24.99 6.29
CA SER A 796 -21.71 -25.13 5.15
C SER A 796 -21.75 -23.89 4.27
N LYS A 797 -20.60 -23.43 3.78
CA LYS A 797 -20.47 -22.37 2.78
C LYS A 797 -19.59 -22.83 1.62
N THR A 798 -19.89 -22.35 0.42
CA THR A 798 -19.01 -22.49 -0.73
C THR A 798 -18.08 -21.29 -0.80
N VAL A 799 -16.77 -21.52 -0.77
CA VAL A 799 -15.76 -20.52 -1.09
C VAL A 799 -15.45 -20.59 -2.59
N SER A 800 -15.22 -19.43 -3.21
CA SER A 800 -14.96 -19.30 -4.63
C SER A 800 -13.74 -18.40 -4.84
N PHE A 801 -12.86 -18.85 -5.72
CA PHE A 801 -11.63 -18.16 -6.10
C PHE A 801 -11.56 -18.08 -7.62
N GLU A 802 -10.93 -17.03 -8.13
CA GLU A 802 -10.63 -16.88 -9.55
C GLU A 802 -9.14 -16.58 -9.71
N MET A 803 -8.47 -17.31 -10.60
CA MET A 803 -7.10 -17.03 -11.02
C MET A 803 -7.11 -16.61 -12.49
N THR A 804 -6.49 -15.47 -12.79
CA THR A 804 -6.28 -15.00 -14.15
C THR A 804 -5.09 -15.72 -14.80
N PRO A 805 -4.93 -15.65 -16.15
CA PRO A 805 -3.70 -16.10 -16.81
C PRO A 805 -2.43 -15.51 -16.20
N TYR A 806 -2.46 -14.28 -15.66
CA TYR A 806 -1.29 -13.70 -15.01
C TYR A 806 -0.93 -14.43 -13.70
N ASP A 807 -1.93 -14.85 -12.91
CA ASP A 807 -1.72 -15.49 -11.60
C ASP A 807 -1.12 -16.91 -11.70
N ILE A 808 -1.40 -17.59 -12.82
CA ILE A 808 -0.86 -18.92 -13.16
C ILE A 808 0.39 -18.85 -14.06
N SER A 809 0.82 -17.64 -14.45
CA SER A 809 2.00 -17.46 -15.31
C SER A 809 3.31 -17.68 -14.57
N LEU A 810 4.35 -17.98 -15.34
CA LEU A 810 5.75 -18.01 -14.89
C LEU A 810 6.62 -17.13 -15.79
N LEU A 811 7.84 -16.84 -15.34
CA LEU A 811 8.88 -16.30 -16.20
C LEU A 811 9.65 -17.48 -16.82
N ASN A 812 9.72 -17.64 -18.13
CA ASN A 812 10.45 -18.76 -18.74
C ASN A 812 11.99 -18.55 -18.68
N ASP A 813 12.76 -19.41 -19.35
CA ASP A 813 14.23 -19.36 -19.40
C ASP A 813 14.79 -18.06 -20.01
N ARG A 814 13.98 -17.34 -20.78
CA ARG A 814 14.30 -16.03 -21.37
C ARG A 814 13.75 -14.84 -20.57
N MET A 815 13.18 -15.08 -19.38
CA MET A 815 12.48 -14.08 -18.57
C MET A 815 11.28 -13.44 -19.30
N ASP A 816 10.64 -14.20 -20.20
CA ASP A 816 9.33 -13.83 -20.74
C ASP A 816 8.24 -14.38 -19.84
N ARG A 817 7.24 -13.54 -19.54
CA ARG A 817 6.06 -14.01 -18.83
C ARG A 817 5.18 -14.81 -19.77
N VAL A 818 4.91 -16.06 -19.40
CA VAL A 818 4.12 -17.00 -20.19
C VAL A 818 3.21 -17.85 -19.31
N VAL A 819 2.12 -18.34 -19.89
CA VAL A 819 1.37 -19.48 -19.37
C VAL A 819 1.59 -20.64 -20.32
N GLU A 820 2.14 -21.72 -19.80
CA GLU A 820 2.42 -22.95 -20.55
C GLU A 820 1.24 -23.90 -20.39
N LYS A 821 0.85 -24.61 -21.47
CA LYS A 821 -0.12 -25.70 -21.33
C LYS A 821 0.48 -26.79 -20.45
N GLY A 822 -0.32 -27.36 -19.58
CA GLY A 822 0.18 -28.41 -18.70
C GLY A 822 -0.73 -28.74 -17.55
N GLU A 823 -0.20 -29.58 -16.67
CA GLU A 823 -0.90 -30.07 -15.51
C GLU A 823 -0.63 -29.17 -14.30
N PHE A 824 -1.69 -28.61 -13.74
CA PHE A 824 -1.67 -27.86 -12.49
C PHE A 824 -2.42 -28.65 -11.44
N LYS A 825 -1.79 -28.86 -10.29
CA LYS A 825 -2.48 -29.39 -9.11
C LYS A 825 -3.08 -28.22 -8.33
N ILE A 826 -4.40 -28.23 -8.17
CA ILE A 826 -5.16 -27.20 -7.47
C ILE A 826 -5.60 -27.77 -6.12
N MET A 827 -5.37 -27.03 -5.05
CA MET A 827 -5.58 -27.49 -3.67
C MET A 827 -6.27 -26.42 -2.85
N VAL A 828 -7.31 -26.77 -2.10
CA VAL A 828 -8.02 -25.87 -1.17
C VAL A 828 -8.13 -26.52 0.20
N GLY A 829 -7.64 -25.87 1.24
CA GLY A 829 -7.70 -26.37 2.61
C GLY A 829 -7.45 -25.27 3.65
N GLY A 830 -7.47 -25.65 4.93
CA GLY A 830 -7.31 -24.71 6.06
C GLY A 830 -5.86 -24.37 6.43
N MET A 831 -4.89 -24.85 5.64
CA MET A 831 -3.44 -24.67 5.81
C MET A 831 -2.71 -25.09 4.52
N SER A 832 -1.40 -24.79 4.43
CA SER A 832 -0.57 -25.25 3.31
C SER A 832 -0.63 -26.79 3.15
N PRO A 833 -0.61 -27.30 1.90
CA PRO A 833 -0.56 -28.72 1.62
C PRO A 833 0.65 -29.43 2.26
N ASP A 834 0.50 -30.73 2.50
CA ASP A 834 1.60 -31.59 2.95
C ASP A 834 2.43 -32.07 1.76
N TYR A 835 3.56 -32.72 2.04
CA TYR A 835 4.40 -33.34 1.02
C TYR A 835 5.22 -34.50 1.60
N VAL A 836 5.78 -35.33 0.73
CA VAL A 836 6.77 -36.35 1.09
C VAL A 836 8.13 -35.90 0.57
N ALA A 837 9.06 -35.59 1.46
CA ALA A 837 10.38 -35.02 1.20
C ALA A 837 11.38 -36.01 0.54
N LYS A 838 11.00 -36.55 -0.62
CA LYS A 838 11.76 -37.51 -1.43
C LYS A 838 11.81 -37.06 -2.90
N ASN A 839 12.32 -37.91 -3.77
CA ASN A 839 12.21 -37.73 -5.22
C ASN A 839 10.74 -37.53 -5.62
N GLU A 840 10.48 -36.80 -6.71
CA GLU A 840 9.13 -36.58 -7.22
C GLU A 840 8.19 -35.83 -6.26
N ILE A 841 8.75 -34.99 -5.38
CA ILE A 841 8.01 -34.28 -4.31
C ILE A 841 6.69 -33.62 -4.76
N LYS A 842 6.63 -32.99 -5.95
CA LYS A 842 5.40 -32.35 -6.47
C LYS A 842 4.22 -33.32 -6.60
N HIS A 843 4.48 -34.60 -6.93
CA HIS A 843 3.43 -35.62 -7.00
C HIS A 843 2.81 -35.89 -5.64
N SER A 844 3.61 -35.80 -4.57
CA SER A 844 3.15 -36.00 -3.19
C SER A 844 2.47 -34.79 -2.55
N VAL A 845 2.64 -33.59 -3.13
CA VAL A 845 2.02 -32.37 -2.59
C VAL A 845 0.50 -32.51 -2.56
N GLY A 846 -0.13 -32.31 -1.41
CA GLY A 846 -1.57 -32.45 -1.25
C GLY A 846 -2.03 -32.62 0.19
N TYR A 847 -3.28 -33.03 0.38
CA TYR A 847 -3.84 -33.33 1.70
C TYR A 847 -4.02 -34.84 1.85
N SER A 848 -3.36 -35.43 2.84
CA SER A 848 -3.47 -36.85 3.18
C SER A 848 -4.87 -37.22 3.71
N ASP A 849 -5.52 -36.27 4.37
CA ASP A 849 -6.90 -36.33 4.82
C ASP A 849 -7.77 -35.42 3.93
N ASN A 850 -8.60 -36.02 3.08
CA ASN A 850 -9.46 -35.32 2.12
C ASN A 850 -10.56 -34.48 2.80
N LYS A 851 -10.74 -34.61 4.11
CA LYS A 851 -11.60 -33.75 4.91
C LYS A 851 -10.89 -32.45 5.31
N LYS A 852 -9.57 -32.45 5.47
CA LYS A 852 -8.81 -31.26 5.87
C LYS A 852 -8.48 -30.33 4.68
N GLY A 853 -8.62 -30.84 3.48
CA GLY A 853 -8.51 -30.10 2.24
C GLY A 853 -8.80 -30.99 1.05
N VAL A 854 -9.17 -30.37 -0.06
CA VAL A 854 -9.52 -31.02 -1.32
C VAL A 854 -8.49 -30.66 -2.39
N MET A 855 -8.23 -31.58 -3.30
CA MET A 855 -7.29 -31.36 -4.40
C MET A 855 -7.78 -31.98 -5.70
N GLY A 856 -7.38 -31.40 -6.82
CA GLY A 856 -7.73 -31.87 -8.16
C GLY A 856 -6.68 -31.46 -9.17
N MET A 857 -6.61 -32.21 -10.27
CA MET A 857 -5.75 -31.88 -11.40
C MET A 857 -6.53 -31.04 -12.41
N LEU A 858 -5.90 -29.96 -12.86
CA LEU A 858 -6.33 -29.15 -13.99
C LEU A 858 -5.35 -29.39 -15.14
N ASN A 859 -5.84 -29.93 -16.25
CA ASN A 859 -5.08 -29.92 -17.50
C ASN A 859 -5.40 -28.60 -18.22
N TYR A 860 -4.55 -27.59 -18.03
CA TYR A 860 -4.75 -26.25 -18.57
C TYR A 860 -4.43 -26.24 -20.07
N THR A 861 -5.37 -25.78 -20.88
CA THR A 861 -5.33 -25.95 -22.34
C THR A 861 -4.94 -24.70 -23.10
N HIS A 862 -5.02 -23.53 -22.47
CA HIS A 862 -4.62 -22.28 -23.10
C HIS A 862 -3.12 -22.02 -22.93
N GLU A 863 -2.56 -21.28 -23.90
CA GLU A 863 -1.21 -20.72 -23.84
C GLU A 863 -1.34 -19.21 -23.89
N PHE A 864 -0.57 -18.53 -23.05
CA PHE A 864 -0.55 -17.07 -23.02
C PHE A 864 0.88 -16.57 -23.08
N GLY A 865 1.10 -15.46 -23.79
CA GLY A 865 2.38 -14.80 -23.86
C GLY A 865 2.24 -13.42 -24.49
N ALA A 866 3.16 -12.53 -24.16
CA ALA A 866 3.24 -11.24 -24.84
C ALA A 866 3.91 -11.39 -26.22
N ASN A 867 3.55 -10.50 -27.13
CA ASN A 867 4.29 -10.26 -28.37
C ASN A 867 4.32 -8.76 -28.60
N PHE A 868 5.49 -8.15 -28.44
CA PHE A 868 5.64 -6.71 -28.60
C PHE A 868 5.97 -6.40 -30.05
N ASP A 869 5.19 -5.57 -30.72
CA ASP A 869 5.52 -4.99 -32.02
C ASP A 869 6.09 -3.58 -31.83
N LEU A 870 7.03 -3.21 -32.70
CA LEU A 870 7.81 -1.97 -32.60
C LEU A 870 7.70 -1.17 -33.90
N THR A 871 7.33 0.11 -33.80
CA THR A 871 7.26 1.00 -34.96
C THR A 871 7.79 2.40 -34.64
N VAL A 872 8.38 3.09 -35.61
CA VAL A 872 8.70 4.53 -35.49
C VAL A 872 7.41 5.30 -35.77
N SER A 873 6.83 5.90 -34.72
CA SER A 873 5.53 6.57 -34.79
C SER A 873 5.64 7.99 -35.36
N LYS A 874 6.55 8.81 -34.83
CA LYS A 874 6.77 10.18 -35.30
C LYS A 874 8.15 10.69 -34.91
N ILE A 875 8.60 11.75 -35.59
CA ILE A 875 9.83 12.49 -35.28
C ILE A 875 9.45 13.95 -35.04
N GLU A 876 9.88 14.49 -33.91
CA GLU A 876 9.64 15.88 -33.52
C GLU A 876 10.96 16.62 -33.37
N GLU A 877 11.13 17.73 -34.07
CA GLU A 877 12.35 18.55 -33.96
C GLU A 877 12.23 19.58 -32.84
N ASN A 878 13.24 19.63 -31.98
CA ASN A 878 13.44 20.73 -31.04
C ASN A 878 14.54 21.65 -31.60
N LEU A 879 14.11 22.69 -32.31
CA LEU A 879 15.00 23.66 -32.96
C LEU A 879 15.89 24.42 -31.96
N VAL A 880 15.42 24.61 -30.72
CA VAL A 880 16.14 25.35 -29.68
C VAL A 880 17.29 24.52 -29.10
N LYS A 881 17.09 23.21 -28.89
CA LYS A 881 18.10 22.30 -28.32
C LYS A 881 18.98 21.62 -29.37
N ASN A 882 18.79 21.94 -30.66
CA ASN A 882 19.42 21.24 -31.79
C ASN A 882 19.28 19.71 -31.72
N GLN A 883 18.10 19.24 -31.31
CA GLN A 883 17.78 17.83 -31.08
C GLN A 883 16.52 17.43 -31.86
N LYS A 884 16.38 16.15 -32.17
CA LYS A 884 15.12 15.54 -32.61
C LYS A 884 14.72 14.43 -31.63
N THR A 885 13.43 14.32 -31.35
CA THR A 885 12.84 13.24 -30.55
C THR A 885 12.19 12.26 -31.52
N VAL A 886 12.65 11.01 -31.49
CA VAL A 886 12.03 9.91 -32.20
C VAL A 886 11.10 9.20 -31.23
N TRP A 887 9.80 9.16 -31.56
CA TRP A 887 8.80 8.46 -30.77
C TRP A 887 8.63 7.05 -31.34
N VAL A 888 8.97 6.06 -30.53
CA VAL A 888 8.86 4.64 -30.88
C VAL A 888 7.62 4.09 -30.20
N SER A 889 6.67 3.57 -30.98
CA SER A 889 5.53 2.84 -30.44
C SER A 889 5.94 1.40 -30.15
N VAL A 890 5.62 0.95 -28.94
CA VAL A 890 5.62 -0.46 -28.54
C VAL A 890 4.17 -0.87 -28.28
N LYS A 891 3.69 -1.91 -28.96
CA LYS A 891 2.36 -2.46 -28.76
C LYS A 891 2.43 -3.93 -28.41
N ASN A 892 1.74 -4.36 -27.36
CA ASN A 892 1.59 -5.78 -27.06
C ASN A 892 0.43 -6.37 -27.89
N THR A 893 0.75 -7.08 -28.96
CA THR A 893 -0.21 -7.83 -29.78
C THR A 893 -0.40 -9.28 -29.32
N GLY A 894 0.27 -9.67 -28.24
CA GLY A 894 0.08 -10.96 -27.57
C GLY A 894 -1.16 -10.99 -26.67
N THR A 895 -1.26 -12.04 -25.86
CA THR A 895 -2.42 -12.35 -25.03
C THR A 895 -2.16 -12.22 -23.53
N LEU A 896 -0.92 -11.96 -23.11
CA LEU A 896 -0.55 -11.79 -21.71
C LEU A 896 0.14 -10.45 -21.48
N MET A 897 -0.04 -9.90 -20.28
CA MET A 897 0.79 -8.81 -19.80
C MET A 897 2.22 -9.30 -19.59
N ASP A 898 3.20 -8.58 -20.11
CA ASP A 898 4.62 -8.82 -19.81
C ASP A 898 5.37 -7.48 -19.80
N ILE A 899 6.61 -7.54 -19.33
CA ILE A 899 7.57 -6.45 -19.33
C ILE A 899 8.52 -6.55 -20.52
N GLY A 900 9.09 -5.43 -20.89
CA GLY A 900 10.19 -5.36 -21.84
C GLY A 900 10.93 -4.04 -21.72
N LYS A 901 11.94 -3.86 -22.57
CA LYS A 901 12.66 -2.59 -22.69
C LYS A 901 12.96 -2.28 -24.13
N VAL A 902 12.98 -0.99 -24.46
CA VAL A 902 13.43 -0.51 -25.76
C VAL A 902 14.82 0.06 -25.61
N GLU A 903 15.74 -0.40 -26.46
CA GLU A 903 17.11 0.05 -26.53
C GLU A 903 17.36 0.76 -27.87
N MET A 904 18.13 1.85 -27.84
CA MET A 904 18.49 2.60 -29.04
C MET A 904 19.94 2.32 -29.42
N PHE A 905 20.16 2.12 -30.72
CA PHE A 905 21.47 1.93 -31.33
C PHE A 905 21.68 2.97 -32.43
N VAL A 906 22.84 3.62 -32.44
CA VAL A 906 23.26 4.55 -33.50
C VAL A 906 24.56 4.01 -34.10
N ASP A 907 24.57 3.77 -35.41
CA ASP A 907 25.70 3.13 -36.10
C ASP A 907 26.14 1.81 -35.44
N GLY A 908 25.16 0.98 -35.07
CA GLY A 908 25.37 -0.32 -34.42
C GLY A 908 25.83 -0.27 -32.95
N LYS A 909 25.98 0.92 -32.35
CA LYS A 909 26.39 1.09 -30.94
C LYS A 909 25.20 1.48 -30.08
N LYS A 910 25.02 0.83 -28.93
CA LYS A 910 23.99 1.20 -27.96
C LYS A 910 24.25 2.62 -27.45
N VAL A 911 23.21 3.46 -27.45
CA VAL A 911 23.26 4.86 -26.99
C VAL A 911 22.12 5.11 -26.01
N GLY A 912 22.45 5.69 -24.86
CA GLY A 912 21.48 6.03 -23.80
C GLY A 912 21.05 4.84 -22.94
N ASP A 913 20.19 5.14 -21.97
CA ASP A 913 19.58 4.14 -21.09
C ASP A 913 18.46 3.39 -21.83
N ALA A 914 18.26 2.12 -21.48
CA ALA A 914 17.08 1.38 -21.95
C ALA A 914 15.83 1.94 -21.28
N ILE A 915 14.72 2.06 -22.02
CA ILE A 915 13.44 2.50 -21.45
C ILE A 915 12.54 1.29 -21.30
N HIS A 916 12.16 1.00 -20.05
CA HIS A 916 11.33 -0.14 -19.70
C HIS A 916 9.85 0.15 -19.91
N TYR A 917 9.07 -0.91 -20.03
CA TYR A 917 7.63 -0.85 -20.12
C TYR A 917 7.02 -2.15 -19.60
N GLU A 918 5.76 -2.07 -19.17
CA GLU A 918 4.90 -3.22 -18.93
C GLU A 918 3.59 -2.94 -19.66
N LEU A 919 3.15 -3.88 -20.50
CA LEU A 919 1.96 -3.70 -21.33
C LEU A 919 1.08 -4.93 -21.24
N GLY A 920 -0.18 -4.74 -20.89
CA GLY A 920 -1.25 -5.72 -21.03
C GLY A 920 -1.55 -6.04 -22.50
N ALA A 921 -2.31 -7.11 -22.73
CA ALA A 921 -2.73 -7.50 -24.08
C ALA A 921 -3.48 -6.34 -24.77
N GLY A 922 -3.06 -5.96 -25.97
CA GLY A 922 -3.62 -4.87 -26.75
C GLY A 922 -3.13 -3.46 -26.40
N GLU A 923 -2.41 -3.29 -25.28
CA GLU A 923 -1.90 -1.98 -24.85
C GLU A 923 -0.72 -1.50 -25.71
N GLU A 924 -0.60 -0.18 -25.83
CA GLU A 924 0.42 0.51 -26.62
C GLU A 924 1.02 1.67 -25.82
N LYS A 925 2.34 1.88 -25.96
CA LYS A 925 3.06 2.99 -25.33
C LYS A 925 4.00 3.63 -26.32
N LEU A 926 3.96 4.96 -26.39
CA LEU A 926 4.93 5.77 -27.14
C LEU A 926 6.13 6.10 -26.24
N ILE A 927 7.32 5.72 -26.70
CA ILE A 927 8.57 5.89 -25.98
C ILE A 927 9.46 6.89 -26.72
N PRO A 928 9.81 8.03 -26.08
CA PRO A 928 10.64 9.04 -26.72
C PRO A 928 12.14 8.73 -26.59
N PHE A 929 12.87 8.85 -27.70
CA PHE A 929 14.33 8.80 -27.74
C PHE A 929 14.89 10.09 -28.34
N LYS A 930 15.86 10.70 -27.66
CA LYS A 930 16.49 11.96 -28.10
C LYS A 930 17.73 11.66 -28.95
N LEU A 931 17.86 12.37 -30.07
CA LEU A 931 19.01 12.33 -30.97
C LEU A 931 19.46 13.75 -31.32
N ALA A 932 20.74 13.90 -31.71
CA ALA A 932 21.19 15.13 -32.35
C ALA A 932 20.38 15.35 -33.65
N LYS A 933 19.95 16.59 -33.90
CA LYS A 933 19.16 16.93 -35.10
C LYS A 933 19.88 16.50 -36.37
N GLU A 934 21.17 16.80 -36.43
CA GLU A 934 22.09 16.52 -37.56
C GLU A 934 22.49 15.04 -37.67
N ASN A 935 21.96 14.13 -36.83
CA ASN A 935 22.35 12.72 -36.90
C ASN A 935 21.96 12.11 -38.26
N LYS A 936 22.97 11.77 -39.05
CA LYS A 936 22.90 11.08 -40.36
C LYS A 936 23.22 9.59 -40.27
N GLN A 937 23.63 9.11 -39.09
CA GLN A 937 23.96 7.71 -38.88
C GLN A 937 22.68 6.86 -38.78
N PRO A 938 22.71 5.59 -39.24
CA PRO A 938 21.58 4.67 -39.08
C PRO A 938 21.17 4.53 -37.63
N VAL A 939 19.86 4.54 -37.35
CA VAL A 939 19.33 4.35 -36.00
C VAL A 939 18.45 3.11 -35.97
N ALA A 940 18.67 2.25 -34.99
CA ALA A 940 17.82 1.09 -34.73
C ALA A 940 17.30 1.14 -33.29
N PHE A 941 16.06 0.72 -33.12
CA PHE A 941 15.45 0.48 -31.83
C PHE A 941 15.15 -1.00 -31.71
N THR A 942 15.51 -1.60 -30.60
CA THR A 942 15.27 -3.02 -30.35
C THR A 942 14.41 -3.21 -29.12
N THR A 943 13.61 -4.25 -29.14
CA THR A 943 12.97 -4.80 -27.94
C THR A 943 12.94 -6.32 -28.03
N LYS A 944 12.28 -7.01 -27.08
CA LYS A 944 12.18 -8.48 -27.06
C LYS A 944 11.82 -9.01 -28.45
N TYR A 945 12.80 -9.65 -29.09
CA TYR A 945 12.71 -10.30 -30.40
C TYR A 945 12.30 -9.40 -31.60
N LYS A 946 12.30 -8.07 -31.45
CA LYS A 946 11.97 -7.14 -32.55
C LYS A 946 13.00 -6.03 -32.70
N MET A 947 13.04 -5.48 -33.91
CA MET A 947 13.82 -4.31 -34.26
C MET A 947 13.04 -3.45 -35.27
N VAL A 948 13.17 -2.13 -35.15
CA VAL A 948 12.80 -1.18 -36.20
C VAL A 948 13.97 -0.24 -36.44
N SER A 949 14.19 0.17 -37.69
CA SER A 949 15.27 1.09 -38.06
C SER A 949 14.74 2.27 -38.85
N MET A 950 15.47 3.39 -38.79
CA MET A 950 15.21 4.62 -39.53
C MET A 950 16.47 5.20 -40.16
#